data_AF-A0A6G1IA67-F1
#
_entry.id   AF-A0A6G1IA67-F1
#
_cell.length_a   1.000
_cell.length_b   1.000
_cell.length_c   1.000
_cell.angle_alpha   90.00
_cell.angle_beta   90.00
_cell.angle_gamma   90.00
#
_symmetry.space_group_name_H-M   'P 1'
#
loop_
_entity.id
_entity.type
_entity.pdbx_description
1 polymer ?
#
loop_
_entity_poly.entity_id
_entity_poly.type
_entity_poly.pdbx_seq_one_letter_code
_entity_poly.pdbx_strand_id
1 'polypeptide(L)'
;MAARSQPFSLRRSANPRFALSNVREESWESVNAQSASMGPESPLFPRSTTGDDPVRSIQNVADRVVLEMEAFCVLVDQWRERLKTLPKEDSQDARYDATIQLLEELHQIATVKASDLKGEHHARSGAFSKSWLDRIQRVEDRALRGSSVATSTWGDGTEVASLDPDSDLDKWQAEANTWELLRAIVDLEFQKPDEETKEQYRRARPINQFTPDAELWTTFNICDDSAREKKVILEWLERCARNGQTDFESIVERLEERAGGSGTWSHGWLHTREKIKHSKRNQSFGASFSFNTIVARNDAAQNLITELDPDAPSRQGKNLDKQDEHYERSMWLALYEALRRGMPWTEIRQWCTERNEGWRAASLGVAQELDRDSTRLNLSGSSTGALWRRMCYAASQTQSADKYERAVYGLLAGDVKSVEAVGHSFDDALYAHFNALLLQSFETWLEEEYPDRFEATMLQQFPRPILVSDRDDGKSDSIRVVNILVKDPKTAQEARKPLKVVQSSFLTHDFELLAAQVGLALAIKAQREGKGALIPVPQNPELLDDFFVPVSEDWDAVRVVVHAYIVYKELGLPIKPSRQVYIENTIAGYIDFLRSIEKFELIPTYATFLPTERQEEVLGIVLVEMKDEAKQLQMAELIGAAGIEIDLILSNQYIHAARMLGINLEDVECIKRFPIVENSVGRWAGARISSTFTLPSKLPEDEERLARSLEWFFKIPSYWDATFLAMTFSLRQLLCTGRFAAALAVTKRIPFKQLSKAKSAPYLGREMDIFEETAPAEDTLRRSTRHGSRPTTPSGEPPSKRERFLLRMLKAQSRTCLELQQLCLAIEALAKWREFEDQIAQLKEEDLTTKDFRRRVQEELETLSTAMEPLLHDLLTHIEDESEVELYASIRQAYLPDAILAYNGAITFAADFTGPETMLKSLALTNLLAAEENAQLTNAFLSAGRMTDLVSSLALSSQQLLRVNQRMAMAEDMLEKERVAQGKTPRIRRKKSGLKKRGWMGESLDIWDPNKAS
;
A
#
# COMPACT_ATOMS: atom_id res chain seq x y z
N MET A 1 52.64 -0.57 16.79
CA MET A 1 51.99 -0.97 18.05
C MET A 1 51.16 0.20 18.56
N ALA A 2 49.85 -0.04 18.65
CA ALA A 2 48.78 0.69 19.37
C ALA A 2 48.91 2.23 19.56
N ALA A 3 48.08 2.98 18.83
CA ALA A 3 47.62 4.30 19.23
C ALA A 3 46.10 4.39 19.04
N ARG A 4 45.44 4.87 20.10
CA ARG A 4 44.00 4.87 20.37
C ARG A 4 43.20 5.71 19.36
N SER A 5 42.14 5.13 18.81
CA SER A 5 41.02 5.84 18.19
C SER A 5 39.86 5.92 19.18
N GLN A 6 39.51 7.13 19.62
CA GLN A 6 38.22 7.42 20.24
C GLN A 6 37.22 7.77 19.11
N PRO A 7 35.98 7.24 19.13
CA PRO A 7 34.93 7.71 18.24
C PRO A 7 34.31 8.99 18.84
N PHE A 8 34.24 10.05 18.04
CA PHE A 8 33.57 11.29 18.39
C PHE A 8 32.05 11.09 18.35
N SER A 9 31.41 11.43 19.46
CA SER A 9 29.97 11.44 19.68
C SER A 9 29.29 12.58 18.92
N LEU A 10 28.27 12.26 18.11
CA LEU A 10 27.21 13.19 17.75
C LEU A 10 26.05 13.04 18.74
N ARG A 11 25.47 14.19 19.10
CA ARG A 11 24.53 14.41 20.21
C ARG A 11 23.35 13.43 20.20
N ARG A 12 23.21 12.66 21.28
CA ARG A 12 21.93 12.12 21.75
C ARG A 12 21.15 13.22 22.45
N SER A 13 19.96 13.58 21.94
CA SER A 13 18.90 14.15 22.77
C SER A 13 17.51 13.88 22.17
N ALA A 14 17.00 12.69 22.45
CA ALA A 14 15.60 12.36 22.78
C ALA A 14 15.57 10.87 23.13
N ASN A 15 14.74 10.46 24.10
CA ASN A 15 14.60 9.06 24.49
C ASN A 15 14.18 8.20 23.28
N PRO A 16 14.84 7.08 22.95
CA PRO A 16 14.61 6.33 21.72
C PRO A 16 13.49 5.29 21.87
N ARG A 17 12.44 5.57 22.65
CA ARG A 17 11.46 4.52 22.97
C ARG A 17 10.41 4.25 21.90
N PHE A 18 10.26 5.10 20.88
CA PHE A 18 9.13 5.03 19.93
C PHE A 18 9.39 5.84 18.65
N ALA A 19 10.51 5.65 17.93
CA ALA A 19 10.95 6.61 16.90
C ALA A 19 9.94 6.82 15.75
N LEU A 20 9.41 5.76 15.15
CA LEU A 20 8.46 5.87 14.02
C LEU A 20 7.06 6.33 14.48
N SER A 21 6.59 5.81 15.62
CA SER A 21 5.28 6.16 16.17
C SER A 21 5.25 7.57 16.75
N ASN A 22 6.35 8.06 17.35
CA ASN A 22 6.45 9.43 17.85
C ASN A 22 6.49 10.46 16.71
N VAL A 23 7.26 10.19 15.64
CA VAL A 23 7.29 11.05 14.45
C VAL A 23 5.87 11.16 13.84
N ARG A 24 5.07 10.10 13.95
CA ARG A 24 3.66 10.13 13.56
C ARG A 24 2.78 10.92 14.54
N GLU A 25 2.86 10.69 15.84
CA GLU A 25 2.06 11.45 16.82
C GLU A 25 2.26 12.97 16.68
N GLU A 26 3.50 13.42 16.44
CA GLU A 26 3.82 14.82 16.15
C GLU A 26 3.26 15.30 14.80
N SER A 27 3.18 14.40 13.80
CA SER A 27 2.58 14.66 12.48
C SER A 27 1.06 14.87 12.55
N TRP A 28 0.34 13.98 13.23
CA TRP A 28 -1.13 13.98 13.28
C TRP A 28 -1.70 15.23 13.95
N GLU A 29 -1.02 15.77 14.95
CA GLU A 29 -1.41 17.03 15.62
C GLU A 29 -1.31 18.24 14.66
N SER A 30 -0.43 18.18 13.65
CA SER A 30 -0.22 19.28 12.70
C SER A 30 -1.19 19.26 11.51
N VAL A 31 -1.60 18.06 11.04
CA VAL A 31 -2.42 17.87 9.83
C VAL A 31 -3.91 18.09 10.09
N ASN A 32 -4.41 17.80 11.30
CA ASN A 32 -5.83 17.97 11.67
C ASN A 32 -6.33 19.43 11.62
N ALA A 33 -5.45 20.42 11.40
CA ALA A 33 -5.82 21.82 11.24
C ALA A 33 -6.13 22.23 9.77
N GLN A 34 -5.83 21.38 8.77
CA GLN A 34 -5.89 21.77 7.35
C GLN A 34 -6.29 20.60 6.43
N SER A 35 -7.57 20.23 6.37
CA SER A 35 -8.05 19.29 5.34
C SER A 35 -9.41 19.71 4.76
N ALA A 36 -9.35 20.55 3.72
CA ALA A 36 -10.42 20.70 2.73
C ALA A 36 -9.80 21.11 1.38
N SER A 37 -9.37 20.12 0.58
CA SER A 37 -8.99 20.34 -0.82
C SER A 37 -9.19 19.05 -1.61
N MET A 38 -9.76 19.17 -2.81
CA MET A 38 -9.99 18.05 -3.73
C MET A 38 -8.67 17.55 -4.34
N GLY A 39 -8.38 16.26 -4.16
CA GLY A 39 -7.28 15.54 -4.81
C GLY A 39 -7.65 14.96 -6.19
N PRO A 40 -6.65 14.48 -6.95
CA PRO A 40 -6.83 13.86 -8.26
C PRO A 40 -7.45 12.43 -8.17
N GLU A 41 -8.04 11.96 -9.27
CA GLU A 41 -8.76 10.68 -9.33
C GLU A 41 -7.85 9.44 -9.28
N SER A 42 -8.28 8.44 -8.49
CA SER A 42 -7.58 7.17 -8.27
C SER A 42 -7.71 6.21 -9.47
N PRO A 43 -6.66 5.42 -9.77
CA PRO A 43 -6.64 4.50 -10.89
C PRO A 43 -7.57 3.28 -10.79
N LEU A 44 -8.07 2.93 -9.59
CA LEU A 44 -8.93 1.76 -9.31
C LEU A 44 -10.39 2.12 -8.97
N PHE A 45 -10.73 3.41 -8.90
CA PHE A 45 -12.05 3.89 -8.46
C PHE A 45 -12.58 5.01 -9.39
N PRO A 46 -13.54 4.73 -10.29
CA PRO A 46 -14.25 5.81 -10.99
C PRO A 46 -15.25 6.49 -10.04
N ARG A 47 -15.28 7.83 -10.02
CA ARG A 47 -16.39 8.59 -9.42
C ARG A 47 -17.65 8.35 -10.27
N SER A 48 -18.72 7.85 -9.66
CA SER A 48 -20.04 7.81 -10.31
C SER A 48 -20.55 9.24 -10.51
N THR A 49 -20.65 9.66 -11.77
CA THR A 49 -21.12 10.98 -12.17
C THR A 49 -22.64 11.00 -12.29
N THR A 50 -23.36 10.89 -11.19
CA THR A 50 -24.79 11.25 -11.14
C THR A 50 -25.06 12.06 -9.89
N GLY A 51 -25.43 13.32 -10.09
CA GLY A 51 -25.71 14.28 -9.02
C GLY A 51 -26.96 13.92 -8.23
N ASP A 52 -26.80 13.80 -6.91
CA ASP A 52 -27.44 14.66 -5.89
C ASP A 52 -27.11 14.10 -4.50
N ASP A 53 -26.48 14.93 -3.68
CA ASP A 53 -26.34 14.82 -2.21
C ASP A 53 -25.85 13.50 -1.52
N PRO A 54 -24.82 12.73 -2.01
CA PRO A 54 -24.18 11.65 -1.23
C PRO A 54 -22.75 12.00 -0.76
N VAL A 55 -22.20 13.14 -1.22
CA VAL A 55 -20.77 13.49 -1.08
C VAL A 55 -20.36 13.71 0.37
N ARG A 56 -21.25 14.29 1.20
CA ARG A 56 -21.00 14.49 2.64
C ARG A 56 -21.07 13.18 3.45
N SER A 57 -21.85 12.21 3.00
CA SER A 57 -21.96 10.90 3.68
C SER A 57 -20.77 10.00 3.35
N ILE A 58 -20.28 10.04 2.10
CA ILE A 58 -19.12 9.25 1.65
C ILE A 58 -17.82 9.77 2.25
N GLN A 59 -17.66 11.10 2.41
CA GLN A 59 -16.50 11.68 3.09
C GLN A 59 -16.43 11.27 4.57
N ASN A 60 -17.56 11.28 5.29
CA ASN A 60 -17.60 10.83 6.68
C ASN A 60 -17.29 9.32 6.86
N VAL A 61 -17.58 8.48 5.85
CA VAL A 61 -17.26 7.04 5.85
C VAL A 61 -15.80 6.81 5.46
N ALA A 62 -15.30 7.50 4.43
CA ALA A 62 -13.89 7.46 4.05
C ALA A 62 -13.00 7.94 5.21
N ASP A 63 -13.38 9.00 5.91
CA ASP A 63 -12.64 9.53 7.06
C ASP A 63 -12.66 8.57 8.27
N ARG A 64 -13.75 7.80 8.46
CA ARG A 64 -13.84 6.76 9.51
C ARG A 64 -13.00 5.53 9.20
N VAL A 65 -13.10 5.00 7.99
CA VAL A 65 -12.30 3.85 7.52
C VAL A 65 -10.79 4.18 7.57
N VAL A 66 -10.46 5.43 7.24
CA VAL A 66 -9.10 5.97 7.33
C VAL A 66 -8.58 5.99 8.78
N LEU A 67 -9.36 6.50 9.74
CA LEU A 67 -8.97 6.52 11.17
C LEU A 67 -8.74 5.11 11.72
N GLU A 68 -9.53 4.15 11.25
CA GLU A 68 -9.39 2.74 11.66
C GLU A 68 -8.12 2.13 11.08
N MET A 69 -7.87 2.31 9.77
CA MET A 69 -6.62 1.87 9.13
C MET A 69 -5.37 2.47 9.79
N GLU A 70 -5.45 3.73 10.23
CA GLU A 70 -4.39 4.38 11.00
C GLU A 70 -4.15 3.67 12.34
N ALA A 71 -5.22 3.31 13.06
CA ALA A 71 -5.10 2.56 14.31
C ALA A 71 -4.42 1.19 14.12
N PHE A 72 -4.82 0.42 13.10
CA PHE A 72 -4.15 -0.86 12.78
C PHE A 72 -2.65 -0.67 12.50
N CYS A 73 -2.29 0.34 11.69
CA CYS A 73 -0.90 0.61 11.35
C CYS A 73 -0.06 1.04 12.57
N VAL A 74 -0.62 1.88 13.44
CA VAL A 74 0.03 2.29 14.69
C VAL A 74 0.32 1.09 15.59
N LEU A 75 -0.61 0.15 15.71
CA LEU A 75 -0.39 -1.08 16.48
C LEU A 75 0.72 -1.94 15.88
N VAL A 76 0.77 -2.08 14.56
CA VAL A 76 1.86 -2.78 13.87
C VAL A 76 3.22 -2.13 14.13
N ASP A 77 3.31 -0.80 14.11
CA ASP A 77 4.56 -0.10 14.41
C ASP A 77 5.00 -0.27 15.85
N GLN A 78 4.08 -0.13 16.80
CA GLN A 78 4.36 -0.34 18.22
C GLN A 78 4.83 -1.78 18.48
N TRP A 79 4.15 -2.76 17.89
CA TRP A 79 4.54 -4.16 17.96
C TRP A 79 5.93 -4.40 17.36
N ARG A 80 6.21 -3.87 16.17
CA ARG A 80 7.53 -4.00 15.52
C ARG A 80 8.65 -3.40 16.35
N GLU A 81 8.41 -2.23 16.94
CA GLU A 81 9.42 -1.59 17.79
C GLU A 81 9.67 -2.41 19.07
N ARG A 82 8.62 -2.99 19.67
CA ARG A 82 8.76 -3.96 20.77
C ARG A 82 9.63 -5.14 20.33
N LEU A 83 9.38 -5.73 19.16
CA LEU A 83 10.18 -6.84 18.63
C LEU A 83 11.68 -6.50 18.48
N LYS A 84 12.02 -5.29 18.01
CA LYS A 84 13.42 -4.84 17.88
C LYS A 84 14.13 -4.70 19.23
N THR A 85 13.40 -4.40 20.30
CA THR A 85 13.96 -4.20 21.64
C THR A 85 14.17 -5.50 22.43
N LEU A 86 13.66 -6.64 21.94
CA LEU A 86 13.81 -7.92 22.61
C LEU A 86 15.28 -8.40 22.64
N PRO A 87 15.77 -8.96 23.77
CA PRO A 87 17.09 -9.58 23.84
C PRO A 87 17.21 -10.72 22.82
N LYS A 88 18.38 -10.86 22.18
CA LYS A 88 18.64 -11.94 21.20
C LYS A 88 18.53 -13.36 21.79
N GLU A 89 18.58 -13.48 23.11
CA GLU A 89 18.60 -14.77 23.84
C GLU A 89 17.18 -15.29 24.19
N ASP A 90 16.16 -14.44 24.29
CA ASP A 90 14.76 -14.81 24.62
C ASP A 90 13.85 -14.85 23.36
N SER A 91 14.33 -15.52 22.31
CA SER A 91 14.00 -15.11 20.93
C SER A 91 12.60 -15.44 20.41
N GLN A 92 11.92 -16.50 20.86
CA GLN A 92 10.72 -16.99 20.17
C GLN A 92 9.45 -16.83 21.01
N ASP A 93 9.51 -17.20 22.29
CA ASP A 93 8.38 -17.06 23.22
C ASP A 93 7.99 -15.59 23.42
N ALA A 94 8.97 -14.70 23.61
CA ALA A 94 8.69 -13.26 23.75
C ALA A 94 8.14 -12.61 22.47
N ARG A 95 8.51 -13.14 21.29
CA ARG A 95 7.93 -12.71 20.01
C ARG A 95 6.51 -13.20 19.86
N TYR A 96 6.26 -14.45 20.24
CA TYR A 96 4.93 -15.03 20.30
C TYR A 96 4.03 -14.20 21.23
N ASP A 97 4.44 -13.95 22.46
CA ASP A 97 3.66 -13.15 23.44
C ASP A 97 3.34 -11.75 22.91
N ALA A 98 4.33 -11.05 22.34
CA ALA A 98 4.11 -9.74 21.74
C ALA A 98 3.13 -9.79 20.55
N THR A 99 3.16 -10.87 19.77
CA THR A 99 2.27 -11.06 18.61
C THR A 99 0.86 -11.42 19.03
N ILE A 100 0.69 -12.25 20.08
CA ILE A 100 -0.62 -12.51 20.67
C ILE A 100 -1.24 -11.22 21.23
N GLN A 101 -0.42 -10.36 21.86
CA GLN A 101 -0.89 -9.05 22.29
C GLN A 101 -1.37 -8.19 21.11
N LEU A 102 -0.61 -8.15 20.00
CA LEU A 102 -1.05 -7.45 18.79
C LEU A 102 -2.40 -7.98 18.30
N LEU A 103 -2.54 -9.30 18.14
CA LEU A 103 -3.77 -9.93 17.67
C LEU A 103 -4.97 -9.62 18.58
N GLU A 104 -4.75 -9.54 19.90
CA GLU A 104 -5.79 -9.14 20.85
C GLU A 104 -6.19 -7.68 20.68
N GLU A 105 -5.23 -6.77 20.49
CA GLU A 105 -5.49 -5.36 20.24
C GLU A 105 -6.26 -5.17 18.91
N LEU A 106 -5.91 -5.92 17.85
CA LEU A 106 -6.65 -5.92 16.57
C LEU A 106 -8.07 -6.47 16.72
N HIS A 107 -8.23 -7.59 17.42
CA HIS A 107 -9.53 -8.19 17.72
C HIS A 107 -10.41 -7.21 18.51
N GLN A 108 -9.85 -6.52 19.51
CA GLN A 108 -10.59 -5.57 20.33
C GLN A 108 -11.12 -4.39 19.52
N ILE A 109 -10.35 -3.85 18.57
CA ILE A 109 -10.81 -2.77 17.67
C ILE A 109 -12.06 -3.23 16.91
N ALA A 110 -12.00 -4.42 16.30
CA ALA A 110 -13.12 -4.94 15.52
C ALA A 110 -14.35 -5.26 16.39
N THR A 111 -14.14 -5.82 17.58
CA THR A 111 -15.21 -6.16 18.53
C THR A 111 -15.92 -4.93 19.08
N VAL A 112 -15.19 -3.87 19.43
CA VAL A 112 -15.79 -2.61 19.89
C VAL A 112 -16.68 -2.02 18.79
N LYS A 113 -16.19 -2.01 17.55
CA LYS A 113 -16.94 -1.50 16.40
C LYS A 113 -18.19 -2.32 16.10
N ALA A 114 -18.08 -3.65 16.12
CA ALA A 114 -19.23 -4.53 15.98
C ALA A 114 -20.27 -4.31 17.09
N SER A 115 -19.83 -4.12 18.34
CA SER A 115 -20.71 -3.82 19.47
C SER A 115 -21.44 -2.49 19.32
N ASP A 116 -20.74 -1.44 18.90
CA ASP A 116 -21.34 -0.11 18.67
C ASP A 116 -22.41 -0.20 17.56
N LEU A 117 -22.09 -0.84 16.44
CA LEU A 117 -23.02 -1.05 15.33
C LEU A 117 -24.21 -1.94 15.72
N LYS A 118 -24.00 -2.95 16.57
CA LYS A 118 -25.06 -3.81 17.10
C LYS A 118 -26.04 -3.01 17.97
N GLY A 119 -25.53 -2.10 18.81
CA GLY A 119 -26.37 -1.20 19.59
C GLY A 119 -27.22 -0.28 18.72
N GLU A 120 -26.63 0.27 17.64
CA GLU A 120 -27.37 1.08 16.66
C GLU A 120 -28.41 0.25 15.89
N HIS A 121 -28.07 -0.98 15.51
CA HIS A 121 -28.96 -1.93 14.82
C HIS A 121 -30.20 -2.24 15.67
N HIS A 122 -29.98 -2.65 16.91
CA HIS A 122 -31.05 -2.99 17.85
C HIS A 122 -32.01 -1.81 18.07
N ALA A 123 -31.49 -0.58 18.08
CA ALA A 123 -32.31 0.63 18.19
C ALA A 123 -33.17 0.93 16.94
N ARG A 124 -32.72 0.54 15.74
CA ARG A 124 -33.41 0.82 14.46
C ARG A 124 -34.36 -0.29 14.02
N SER A 125 -33.89 -1.52 14.05
CA SER A 125 -34.52 -2.69 13.42
C SER A 125 -35.01 -3.73 14.43
N GLY A 126 -34.74 -3.53 15.72
CA GLY A 126 -34.96 -4.51 16.77
C GLY A 126 -33.87 -5.60 16.80
N ALA A 127 -33.93 -6.51 17.77
CA ALA A 127 -32.86 -7.47 18.05
C ALA A 127 -32.69 -8.63 17.03
N PHE A 128 -33.49 -8.67 15.97
CA PHE A 128 -33.61 -9.84 15.10
C PHE A 128 -33.22 -9.56 13.65
N SER A 129 -32.39 -10.46 13.10
CA SER A 129 -32.10 -10.49 11.66
C SER A 129 -33.28 -11.08 10.86
N LYS A 130 -33.35 -10.78 9.56
CA LYS A 130 -34.35 -11.38 8.64
C LYS A 130 -34.31 -12.92 8.67
N SER A 131 -33.12 -13.50 8.71
CA SER A 131 -32.93 -14.96 8.82
C SER A 131 -33.55 -15.53 10.10
N TRP A 132 -33.39 -14.81 11.22
CA TRP A 132 -33.99 -15.21 12.50
C TRP A 132 -35.51 -15.08 12.51
N LEU A 133 -36.05 -14.01 11.93
CA LEU A 133 -37.50 -13.83 11.79
C LEU A 133 -38.13 -14.96 10.96
N ASP A 134 -37.48 -15.34 9.85
CA ASP A 134 -37.85 -16.50 9.03
C ASP A 134 -37.81 -17.81 9.83
N ARG A 135 -36.75 -18.03 10.61
CA ARG A 135 -36.60 -19.24 11.45
C ARG A 135 -37.74 -19.36 12.44
N ILE A 136 -38.07 -18.27 13.13
CA ILE A 136 -39.18 -18.22 14.10
C ILE A 136 -40.52 -18.45 13.39
N GLN A 137 -40.74 -17.86 12.22
CA GLN A 137 -41.95 -18.10 11.44
C GLN A 137 -42.09 -19.57 11.00
N ARG A 138 -40.99 -20.22 10.59
CA ARG A 138 -41.00 -21.64 10.21
C ARG A 138 -41.32 -22.60 11.37
N VAL A 139 -41.21 -22.17 12.63
CA VAL A 139 -41.68 -22.95 13.78
C VAL A 139 -43.21 -23.09 13.76
N GLU A 140 -43.92 -22.12 13.19
CA GLU A 140 -45.39 -22.04 13.12
C GLU A 140 -45.97 -22.92 11.99
N ASP A 141 -45.30 -23.00 10.84
CA ASP A 141 -45.90 -23.49 9.57
C ASP A 141 -46.14 -25.01 9.43
N ARG A 142 -45.69 -25.86 10.36
CA ARG A 142 -45.97 -27.32 10.29
C ARG A 142 -47.47 -27.66 10.51
N ALA A 143 -48.31 -26.67 10.80
CA ALA A 143 -49.77 -26.85 10.85
C ALA A 143 -50.40 -27.13 9.47
N LEU A 144 -49.69 -26.88 8.36
CA LEU A 144 -50.25 -27.00 7.00
C LEU A 144 -49.23 -27.58 6.00
N ARG A 145 -49.14 -28.92 5.90
CA ARG A 145 -49.01 -29.73 4.65
C ARG A 145 -48.19 -31.00 4.85
N GLY A 146 -48.83 -32.13 4.51
CA GLY A 146 -48.13 -33.23 3.88
C GLY A 146 -47.73 -32.86 2.45
N SER A 147 -46.57 -33.33 2.01
CA SER A 147 -46.11 -33.36 0.63
C SER A 147 -46.15 -32.04 -0.16
N SER A 148 -45.08 -31.25 -0.06
CA SER A 148 -44.53 -30.54 -1.23
C SER A 148 -43.09 -30.14 -0.97
N VAL A 149 -42.17 -30.63 -1.80
CA VAL A 149 -40.85 -30.03 -2.00
C VAL A 149 -41.09 -28.60 -2.48
N ALA A 150 -40.88 -27.63 -1.60
CA ALA A 150 -40.89 -26.22 -1.97
C ALA A 150 -39.44 -25.80 -2.21
N THR A 151 -39.09 -25.68 -3.48
CA THR A 151 -37.86 -25.04 -3.95
C THR A 151 -37.89 -23.58 -3.51
N SER A 152 -37.02 -23.20 -2.58
CA SER A 152 -36.81 -21.79 -2.24
C SER A 152 -36.09 -21.12 -3.40
N THR A 153 -36.80 -20.24 -4.12
CA THR A 153 -36.23 -19.30 -5.07
C THR A 153 -35.46 -18.25 -4.29
N TRP A 154 -34.13 -18.28 -4.39
CA TRP A 154 -33.27 -17.21 -3.89
C TRP A 154 -33.49 -16.01 -4.80
N GLY A 155 -33.97 -14.91 -4.21
CA GLY A 155 -34.15 -13.65 -4.92
C GLY A 155 -32.78 -13.12 -5.35
N ASP A 156 -32.62 -12.96 -6.66
CA ASP A 156 -31.56 -12.20 -7.31
C ASP A 156 -31.71 -10.73 -6.91
N GLY A 157 -30.93 -10.31 -5.93
CA GLY A 157 -30.71 -8.91 -5.59
C GLY A 157 -29.32 -8.53 -6.07
N THR A 158 -29.23 -7.99 -7.27
CA THR A 158 -28.05 -7.24 -7.70
C THR A 158 -28.00 -5.96 -6.87
N GLU A 159 -27.46 -6.05 -5.65
CA GLU A 159 -27.32 -4.91 -4.76
C GLU A 159 -26.14 -4.06 -5.23
N VAL A 160 -26.50 -2.94 -5.88
CA VAL A 160 -25.68 -1.74 -5.93
C VAL A 160 -25.27 -1.40 -4.51
N ALA A 161 -23.97 -1.25 -4.27
CA ALA A 161 -23.39 -0.83 -2.99
C ALA A 161 -24.15 0.39 -2.43
N SER A 162 -25.09 0.12 -1.54
CA SER A 162 -25.87 1.08 -0.81
C SER A 162 -25.77 0.69 0.66
N LEU A 163 -25.62 1.71 1.52
CA LEU A 163 -25.35 1.61 2.94
C LEU A 163 -26.48 0.88 3.66
N ASP A 164 -26.38 -0.44 3.79
CA ASP A 164 -27.16 -1.22 4.75
C ASP A 164 -26.33 -1.35 6.03
N PRO A 165 -26.70 -0.69 7.15
CA PRO A 165 -26.01 -0.82 8.44
C PRO A 165 -25.87 -2.28 8.90
N ASP A 166 -26.79 -3.14 8.48
CA ASP A 166 -26.78 -4.57 8.75
C ASP A 166 -25.61 -5.27 8.02
N SER A 167 -25.18 -4.74 6.86
CA SER A 167 -24.04 -5.23 6.08
C SER A 167 -22.70 -4.88 6.73
N ASP A 168 -22.56 -3.67 7.28
CA ASP A 168 -21.32 -3.25 7.95
C ASP A 168 -21.13 -3.96 9.30
N LEU A 169 -22.20 -4.18 10.06
CA LEU A 169 -22.15 -5.00 11.27
C LEU A 169 -21.62 -6.41 10.98
N ASP A 170 -22.11 -7.05 9.91
CA ASP A 170 -21.66 -8.38 9.49
C ASP A 170 -20.19 -8.43 9.13
N LYS A 171 -19.66 -7.38 8.47
CA LYS A 171 -18.24 -7.28 8.12
C LYS A 171 -17.36 -7.19 9.36
N TRP A 172 -17.68 -6.28 10.29
CA TRP A 172 -16.90 -6.10 11.53
C TRP A 172 -16.96 -7.33 12.42
N GLN A 173 -18.12 -7.98 12.52
CA GLN A 173 -18.24 -9.23 13.26
C GLN A 173 -17.42 -10.35 12.60
N ALA A 174 -17.47 -10.46 11.26
CA ALA A 174 -16.65 -11.42 10.53
C ALA A 174 -15.15 -11.15 10.70
N GLU A 175 -14.73 -9.89 10.75
CA GLU A 175 -13.34 -9.52 10.96
C GLU A 175 -12.89 -9.86 12.39
N ALA A 176 -13.68 -9.49 13.40
CA ALA A 176 -13.42 -9.85 14.79
C ALA A 176 -13.25 -11.36 14.96
N ASN A 177 -14.16 -12.15 14.36
CA ASN A 177 -14.08 -13.60 14.35
C ASN A 177 -12.84 -14.12 13.60
N THR A 178 -12.37 -13.41 12.56
CA THR A 178 -11.18 -13.79 11.80
C THR A 178 -9.89 -13.59 12.60
N TRP A 179 -9.77 -12.47 13.34
CA TRP A 179 -8.65 -12.22 14.24
C TRP A 179 -8.59 -13.25 15.37
N GLU A 180 -9.74 -13.59 15.94
CA GLU A 180 -9.87 -14.62 16.97
C GLU A 180 -9.46 -16.02 16.45
N LEU A 181 -9.83 -16.35 15.21
CA LEU A 181 -9.39 -17.61 14.57
C LEU A 181 -7.88 -17.65 14.33
N LEU A 182 -7.32 -16.56 13.80
CA LEU A 182 -5.87 -16.45 13.56
C LEU A 182 -5.10 -16.63 14.87
N ARG A 183 -5.53 -15.96 15.94
CA ARG A 183 -4.97 -16.14 17.29
C ARG A 183 -5.03 -17.60 17.73
N ALA A 184 -6.20 -18.23 17.59
CA ALA A 184 -6.38 -19.62 17.99
C ALA A 184 -5.46 -20.60 17.22
N ILE A 185 -5.20 -20.35 15.94
CA ILE A 185 -4.28 -21.17 15.13
C ILE A 185 -2.82 -20.92 15.51
N VAL A 186 -2.44 -19.67 15.75
CA VAL A 186 -1.10 -19.34 16.25
C VAL A 186 -0.86 -20.02 17.60
N ASP A 187 -1.84 -19.98 18.51
CA ASP A 187 -1.76 -20.69 19.80
C ASP A 187 -1.63 -22.20 19.61
N LEU A 188 -2.37 -22.80 18.67
CA LEU A 188 -2.28 -24.24 18.38
C LEU A 188 -0.88 -24.69 17.90
N GLU A 189 -0.23 -23.86 17.09
CA GLU A 189 1.12 -24.15 16.57
C GLU A 189 2.20 -23.96 17.63
N PHE A 190 2.14 -22.87 18.41
CA PHE A 190 3.18 -22.54 19.40
C PHE A 190 3.03 -23.28 20.73
N GLN A 191 1.80 -23.61 21.16
CA GLN A 191 1.55 -24.37 22.38
C GLN A 191 1.47 -25.89 22.14
N LYS A 192 1.86 -26.35 20.96
CA LYS A 192 1.88 -27.77 20.61
C LYS A 192 2.82 -28.54 21.55
N PRO A 193 2.33 -29.53 22.31
CA PRO A 193 3.20 -30.40 23.10
C PRO A 193 4.12 -31.17 22.17
N ASP A 194 5.41 -31.22 22.50
CA ASP A 194 6.37 -32.04 21.77
C ASP A 194 6.11 -33.54 22.05
N GLU A 195 6.64 -34.40 21.18
CA GLU A 195 6.43 -35.85 21.31
C GLU A 195 7.00 -36.41 22.61
N GLU A 196 8.05 -35.78 23.15
CA GLU A 196 8.58 -36.16 24.46
C GLU A 196 7.58 -35.85 25.58
N THR A 197 7.00 -34.65 25.63
CA THR A 197 5.98 -34.31 26.63
C THR A 197 4.76 -35.20 26.50
N LYS A 198 4.29 -35.50 25.27
CA LYS A 198 3.17 -36.42 25.05
C LYS A 198 3.47 -37.81 25.59
N GLU A 199 4.67 -38.34 25.32
CA GLU A 199 5.12 -39.65 25.81
C GLU A 199 5.29 -39.67 27.33
N GLN A 200 5.87 -38.62 27.91
CA GLN A 200 5.98 -38.46 29.36
C GLN A 200 4.60 -38.41 30.02
N TYR A 201 3.64 -37.70 29.41
CA TYR A 201 2.26 -37.63 29.89
C TYR A 201 1.60 -39.02 29.87
N ARG A 202 1.75 -39.76 28.76
CA ARG A 202 1.24 -41.14 28.63
C ARG A 202 1.85 -42.10 29.66
N ARG A 203 3.16 -41.99 29.93
CA ARG A 203 3.84 -42.82 30.94
C ARG A 203 3.45 -42.49 32.37
N ALA A 204 3.25 -41.20 32.67
CA ALA A 204 2.83 -40.75 33.99
C ALA A 204 1.41 -41.20 34.33
N ARG A 205 0.54 -41.38 33.32
CA ARG A 205 -0.88 -41.70 33.44
C ARG A 205 -1.26 -42.88 32.54
N PRO A 206 -0.81 -44.11 32.87
CA PRO A 206 -1.11 -45.28 32.06
C PRO A 206 -2.61 -45.60 32.09
N ILE A 207 -3.21 -45.69 30.90
CA ILE A 207 -4.62 -46.01 30.74
C ILE A 207 -4.88 -47.44 31.22
N ASN A 208 -5.87 -47.59 32.11
CA ASN A 208 -6.35 -48.85 32.65
C ASN A 208 -7.86 -48.80 32.98
N GLN A 209 -8.44 -49.92 33.43
CA GLN A 209 -9.88 -50.03 33.70
C GLN A 209 -10.47 -49.12 34.76
N PHE A 210 -9.65 -48.57 35.63
CA PHE A 210 -10.07 -47.65 36.67
C PHE A 210 -9.81 -46.18 36.32
N THR A 211 -9.29 -45.90 35.12
CA THR A 211 -9.05 -44.53 34.65
C THR A 211 -10.38 -43.78 34.58
N PRO A 212 -10.50 -42.61 35.23
CA PRO A 212 -11.68 -41.77 35.11
C PRO A 212 -11.92 -41.34 33.66
N ASP A 213 -13.18 -41.34 33.22
CA ASP A 213 -13.51 -40.99 31.82
C ASP A 213 -13.06 -39.56 31.46
N ALA A 214 -13.09 -38.63 32.41
CA ALA A 214 -12.57 -37.27 32.23
C ALA A 214 -11.06 -37.25 31.92
N GLU A 215 -10.28 -38.15 32.54
CA GLU A 215 -8.85 -38.26 32.28
C GLU A 215 -8.60 -38.80 30.86
N LEU A 216 -9.40 -39.75 30.38
CA LEU A 216 -9.33 -40.25 29.00
C LEU A 216 -9.52 -39.13 27.98
N TRP A 217 -10.50 -38.26 28.19
CA TRP A 217 -10.72 -37.09 27.34
C TRP A 217 -9.54 -36.09 27.38
N THR A 218 -8.98 -35.84 28.55
CA THR A 218 -7.79 -34.96 28.65
C THR A 218 -6.58 -35.55 27.94
N THR A 219 -6.33 -36.86 28.09
CA THR A 219 -5.22 -37.56 27.44
C THR A 219 -5.37 -37.52 25.92
N PHE A 220 -6.58 -37.77 25.41
CA PHE A 220 -6.88 -37.68 23.98
C PHE A 220 -6.55 -36.30 23.41
N ASN A 221 -7.03 -35.21 24.02
CA ASN A 221 -6.76 -33.85 23.53
C ASN A 221 -5.29 -33.43 23.63
N ILE A 222 -4.53 -33.98 24.58
CA ILE A 222 -3.09 -33.69 24.71
C ILE A 222 -2.28 -34.47 23.68
N CYS A 223 -2.63 -35.73 23.45
CA CYS A 223 -1.84 -36.64 22.61
C CYS A 223 -2.18 -36.53 21.11
N ASP A 224 -3.43 -36.24 20.77
CA ASP A 224 -3.91 -36.11 19.39
C ASP A 224 -3.99 -34.62 18.98
N ASP A 225 -3.07 -34.22 18.10
CA ASP A 225 -3.01 -32.84 17.58
C ASP A 225 -4.24 -32.48 16.75
N SER A 226 -4.77 -33.43 15.98
CA SER A 226 -5.95 -33.20 15.13
C SER A 226 -7.20 -33.03 15.99
N ALA A 227 -7.31 -33.79 17.09
CA ALA A 227 -8.38 -33.61 18.06
C ALA A 227 -8.33 -32.23 18.73
N ARG A 228 -7.13 -31.78 19.13
CA ARG A 228 -6.92 -30.47 19.74
C ARG A 228 -7.34 -29.34 18.79
N GLU A 229 -6.93 -29.43 17.52
CA GLU A 229 -7.31 -28.48 16.48
C GLU A 229 -8.85 -28.43 16.31
N LYS A 230 -9.51 -29.58 16.12
CA LYS A 230 -10.97 -29.67 15.99
C LYS A 230 -11.70 -29.08 17.19
N LYS A 231 -11.22 -29.34 18.41
CA LYS A 231 -11.79 -28.78 19.65
C LYS A 231 -11.72 -27.26 19.64
N VAL A 232 -10.57 -26.68 19.32
CA VAL A 232 -10.35 -25.23 19.27
C VAL A 232 -11.20 -24.57 18.19
N ILE A 233 -11.29 -25.18 16.99
CA ILE A 233 -12.16 -24.70 15.91
C ILE A 233 -13.63 -24.66 16.36
N LEU A 234 -14.10 -25.70 17.06
CA LEU A 234 -15.46 -25.72 17.60
C LEU A 234 -15.67 -24.64 18.69
N GLU A 235 -14.68 -24.38 19.55
CA GLU A 235 -14.73 -23.30 20.56
C GLU A 235 -14.80 -21.93 19.91
N TRP A 236 -14.08 -21.75 18.81
CA TRP A 236 -14.18 -20.56 17.99
C TRP A 236 -15.57 -20.43 17.34
N LEU A 237 -16.07 -21.48 16.69
CA LEU A 237 -17.41 -21.46 16.06
C LEU A 237 -18.55 -21.21 17.04
N GLU A 238 -18.44 -21.69 18.28
CA GLU A 238 -19.41 -21.39 19.35
C GLU A 238 -19.37 -19.93 19.76
N ARG A 239 -18.17 -19.35 19.92
CA ARG A 239 -17.99 -17.91 20.21
C ARG A 239 -18.53 -17.03 19.08
N CYS A 240 -18.27 -17.39 17.82
CA CYS A 240 -18.88 -16.75 16.65
C CYS A 240 -20.42 -16.74 16.73
N ALA A 241 -21.03 -17.85 17.16
CA ALA A 241 -22.48 -17.95 17.30
C ALA A 241 -23.01 -17.14 18.50
N ARG A 242 -22.27 -17.05 19.62
CA ARG A 242 -22.62 -16.21 20.77
C ARG A 242 -22.60 -14.72 20.40
N ASN A 243 -21.56 -14.30 19.69
CA ASN A 243 -21.32 -12.91 19.34
C ASN A 243 -22.11 -12.46 18.10
N GLY A 244 -23.01 -13.30 17.57
CA GLY A 244 -23.84 -12.95 16.42
C GLY A 244 -24.79 -11.79 16.66
N GLN A 245 -25.50 -11.38 15.60
CA GLN A 245 -26.43 -10.24 15.62
C GLN A 245 -27.56 -10.37 16.66
N THR A 246 -28.05 -11.59 16.90
CA THR A 246 -29.19 -11.88 17.77
C THR A 246 -28.73 -12.66 19.01
N ASP A 247 -29.06 -12.13 20.19
CA ASP A 247 -28.73 -12.73 21.48
C ASP A 247 -29.64 -13.93 21.82
N PHE A 248 -29.14 -14.85 22.65
CA PHE A 248 -29.87 -16.05 23.01
C PHE A 248 -31.14 -15.72 23.81
N GLU A 249 -31.04 -14.80 24.76
CA GLU A 249 -32.14 -14.34 25.60
C GLU A 249 -33.26 -13.75 24.75
N SER A 250 -32.90 -12.91 23.77
CA SER A 250 -33.84 -12.34 22.81
C SER A 250 -34.56 -13.45 22.05
N ILE A 251 -33.86 -14.46 21.53
CA ILE A 251 -34.46 -15.61 20.84
C ILE A 251 -35.48 -16.32 21.74
N VAL A 252 -35.11 -16.62 22.99
CA VAL A 252 -35.99 -17.29 23.94
C VAL A 252 -37.22 -16.44 24.25
N GLU A 253 -37.05 -15.15 24.54
CA GLU A 253 -38.15 -14.21 24.81
C GLU A 253 -39.14 -14.18 23.64
N ARG A 254 -38.63 -14.08 22.41
CA ARG A 254 -39.48 -14.03 21.22
C ARG A 254 -40.22 -15.34 20.95
N LEU A 255 -39.57 -16.48 21.20
CA LEU A 255 -40.22 -17.79 21.11
C LEU A 255 -41.30 -17.95 22.20
N GLU A 256 -41.07 -17.43 23.42
CA GLU A 256 -42.04 -17.43 24.51
C GLU A 256 -43.27 -16.54 24.20
N GLU A 257 -43.05 -15.33 23.68
CA GLU A 257 -44.12 -14.43 23.23
C GLU A 257 -45.05 -15.13 22.22
N ARG A 258 -44.47 -15.77 21.21
CA ARG A 258 -45.24 -16.43 20.14
C ARG A 258 -45.93 -17.72 20.59
N ALA A 259 -45.41 -18.39 21.63
CA ALA A 259 -45.96 -19.62 22.17
C ALA A 259 -47.13 -19.42 23.17
N GLY A 260 -47.57 -18.18 23.43
CA GLY A 260 -48.71 -17.89 24.31
C GLY A 260 -48.40 -17.01 25.52
N GLY A 261 -47.20 -16.42 25.59
CA GLY A 261 -46.80 -15.46 26.62
C GLY A 261 -46.04 -16.05 27.81
N SER A 262 -45.45 -15.16 28.62
CA SER A 262 -44.57 -15.51 29.76
C SER A 262 -45.23 -16.47 30.75
N GLY A 263 -44.53 -17.55 31.09
CA GLY A 263 -44.98 -18.58 32.04
C GLY A 263 -45.64 -19.82 31.42
N THR A 264 -46.02 -19.79 30.14
CA THR A 264 -46.60 -20.96 29.44
C THR A 264 -45.60 -22.12 29.37
N TRP A 265 -44.31 -21.80 29.24
CA TRP A 265 -43.22 -22.78 29.09
C TRP A 265 -42.91 -23.61 30.33
N SER A 266 -43.54 -23.32 31.47
CA SER A 266 -43.26 -23.98 32.77
C SER A 266 -44.28 -25.07 33.15
N HIS A 267 -45.30 -25.31 32.31
CA HIS A 267 -46.45 -26.16 32.64
C HIS A 267 -46.52 -27.48 31.85
N GLY A 268 -45.47 -27.84 31.08
CA GLY A 268 -45.42 -29.00 30.19
C GLY A 268 -46.57 -28.98 29.17
N TRP A 269 -47.09 -30.15 28.79
CA TRP A 269 -48.21 -30.29 27.84
C TRP A 269 -49.58 -29.94 28.46
N LEU A 270 -49.74 -28.68 28.88
CA LEU A 270 -50.93 -28.19 29.59
C LEU A 270 -52.21 -28.42 28.77
N HIS A 271 -52.22 -28.03 27.50
CA HIS A 271 -53.42 -28.06 26.66
C HIS A 271 -53.84 -29.50 26.32
N THR A 272 -52.86 -30.35 26.01
CA THR A 272 -53.03 -31.78 25.78
C THR A 272 -53.56 -32.46 27.03
N ARG A 273 -52.96 -32.17 28.20
CA ARG A 273 -53.42 -32.68 29.50
C ARG A 273 -54.87 -32.29 29.79
N GLU A 274 -55.25 -31.04 29.53
CA GLU A 274 -56.61 -30.56 29.74
C GLU A 274 -57.61 -31.25 28.81
N LYS A 275 -57.27 -31.44 27.53
CA LYS A 275 -58.11 -32.17 26.58
C LYS A 275 -58.25 -33.65 26.92
N ILE A 276 -57.17 -34.31 27.35
CA ILE A 276 -57.21 -35.68 27.85
C ILE A 276 -58.11 -35.75 29.09
N LYS A 277 -57.96 -34.83 30.06
CA LYS A 277 -58.81 -34.78 31.27
C LYS A 277 -60.28 -34.56 30.92
N HIS A 278 -60.58 -33.67 29.97
CA HIS A 278 -61.94 -33.41 29.51
C HIS A 278 -62.55 -34.66 28.83
N SER A 279 -61.78 -35.33 27.97
CA SER A 279 -62.19 -36.60 27.35
C SER A 279 -62.44 -37.70 28.39
N LYS A 280 -61.57 -37.81 29.41
CA LYS A 280 -61.72 -38.73 30.55
C LYS A 280 -62.98 -38.45 31.37
N ARG A 281 -63.37 -37.18 31.55
CA ARG A 281 -64.61 -36.80 32.27
C ARG A 281 -65.87 -37.11 31.47
N ASN A 282 -65.78 -37.06 30.14
CA ASN A 282 -66.91 -37.32 29.25
C ASN A 282 -67.10 -38.81 28.91
N GLN A 283 -66.15 -39.68 29.23
CA GLN A 283 -66.29 -41.14 29.14
C GLN A 283 -66.72 -41.73 30.49
N SER A 284 -67.61 -42.73 30.47
CA SER A 284 -68.17 -43.37 31.66
C SER A 284 -67.09 -43.91 32.62
N PHE A 285 -67.28 -43.66 33.92
CA PHE A 285 -66.36 -44.03 35.00
C PHE A 285 -65.98 -45.52 34.95
N GLY A 286 -64.69 -45.83 34.74
CA GLY A 286 -64.15 -47.19 34.90
C GLY A 286 -63.48 -47.84 33.68
N ALA A 287 -63.50 -47.22 32.49
CA ALA A 287 -62.74 -47.74 31.34
C ALA A 287 -61.27 -47.28 31.42
N SER A 288 -60.33 -48.24 31.56
CA SER A 288 -58.90 -47.95 31.39
C SER A 288 -58.65 -47.48 29.95
N PHE A 289 -58.07 -46.29 29.79
CA PHE A 289 -57.61 -45.84 28.47
C PHE A 289 -56.56 -46.84 27.97
N SER A 290 -56.90 -47.60 26.93
CA SER A 290 -55.91 -48.42 26.21
C SER A 290 -55.20 -47.57 25.16
N PHE A 291 -54.04 -48.03 24.67
CA PHE A 291 -53.31 -47.39 23.56
C PHE A 291 -54.19 -47.06 22.33
N ASN A 292 -55.28 -47.80 22.12
CA ASN A 292 -56.22 -47.60 21.01
C ASN A 292 -57.30 -46.54 21.26
N THR A 293 -57.28 -45.85 22.40
CA THR A 293 -58.31 -44.84 22.69
C THR A 293 -58.14 -43.62 21.78
N ILE A 294 -59.23 -43.26 21.10
CA ILE A 294 -59.27 -42.15 20.14
C ILE A 294 -59.73 -40.90 20.89
N VAL A 295 -58.84 -39.92 21.03
CA VAL A 295 -59.16 -38.57 21.49
C VAL A 295 -58.98 -37.65 20.29
N ALA A 296 -60.08 -37.12 19.75
CA ALA A 296 -60.01 -36.27 18.56
C ALA A 296 -59.26 -34.97 18.87
N ARG A 297 -58.30 -34.61 18.02
CA ARG A 297 -57.73 -33.26 17.96
C ARG A 297 -58.79 -32.32 17.33
N ASN A 298 -58.65 -31.01 17.54
CA ASN A 298 -59.55 -30.01 16.93
C ASN A 298 -59.59 -30.13 15.39
N ASP A 299 -58.55 -30.70 14.78
CA ASP A 299 -58.53 -31.13 13.38
C ASP A 299 -58.96 -32.60 13.30
N ALA A 300 -60.13 -32.87 12.74
CA ALA A 300 -60.81 -34.17 12.76
C ALA A 300 -60.03 -35.37 12.14
N ALA A 301 -58.85 -35.14 11.58
CA ALA A 301 -58.00 -36.16 10.94
C ALA A 301 -56.88 -36.70 11.86
N GLN A 302 -56.65 -36.12 13.04
CA GLN A 302 -55.55 -36.51 13.92
C GLN A 302 -56.02 -36.82 15.35
N ASN A 303 -55.38 -37.81 15.97
CA ASN A 303 -55.66 -38.25 17.33
C ASN A 303 -54.63 -37.67 18.31
N LEU A 304 -55.10 -37.21 19.46
CA LEU A 304 -54.26 -36.78 20.57
C LEU A 304 -53.68 -37.97 21.33
N ILE A 305 -52.46 -37.80 21.86
CA ILE A 305 -51.86 -38.76 22.79
C ILE A 305 -52.74 -39.00 24.01
N THR A 306 -52.60 -40.17 24.63
CA THR A 306 -53.39 -40.58 25.80
C THR A 306 -52.60 -40.61 27.10
N GLU A 307 -51.27 -40.54 26.99
CA GLU A 307 -50.31 -40.56 28.09
C GLU A 307 -49.45 -39.29 28.01
N LEU A 308 -48.79 -38.90 29.10
CA LEU A 308 -48.09 -37.60 29.22
C LEU A 308 -46.60 -37.75 29.53
N ASP A 309 -46.04 -38.92 29.23
CA ASP A 309 -44.60 -39.15 29.27
C ASP A 309 -43.93 -38.67 27.96
N PRO A 310 -42.63 -38.30 27.99
CA PRO A 310 -41.95 -37.67 26.86
C PRO A 310 -41.93 -38.49 25.56
N ASP A 311 -41.92 -39.82 25.64
CA ASP A 311 -41.91 -40.70 24.47
C ASP A 311 -43.32 -41.07 23.98
N ALA A 312 -44.39 -40.62 24.65
CA ALA A 312 -45.77 -40.90 24.24
C ALA A 312 -46.10 -40.50 22.79
N PRO A 313 -45.67 -39.34 22.26
CA PRO A 313 -45.93 -38.98 20.85
C PRO A 313 -45.32 -40.00 19.88
N SER A 314 -44.07 -40.39 20.10
CA SER A 314 -43.34 -41.33 19.25
C SER A 314 -43.84 -42.77 19.42
N ARG A 315 -44.10 -43.21 20.66
CA ARG A 315 -44.58 -44.56 20.98
C ARG A 315 -46.00 -44.81 20.48
N GLN A 316 -46.89 -43.81 20.59
CA GLN A 316 -48.29 -43.95 20.19
C GLN A 316 -48.53 -43.57 18.72
N GLY A 317 -47.59 -42.88 18.08
CA GLY A 317 -47.79 -42.32 16.74
C GLY A 317 -48.94 -41.31 16.67
N LYS A 318 -49.17 -40.57 17.76
CA LYS A 318 -50.26 -39.60 17.94
C LYS A 318 -49.68 -38.21 18.23
N ASN A 319 -50.50 -37.18 18.07
CA ASN A 319 -50.06 -35.80 18.13
C ASN A 319 -50.34 -35.16 19.50
N LEU A 320 -49.58 -34.10 19.80
CA LEU A 320 -49.90 -33.15 20.85
C LEU A 320 -50.97 -32.17 20.38
N ASP A 321 -51.51 -31.39 21.32
CA ASP A 321 -52.29 -30.22 20.95
C ASP A 321 -51.46 -29.23 20.11
N LYS A 322 -52.10 -28.38 19.29
CA LYS A 322 -51.37 -27.42 18.42
C LYS A 322 -50.49 -26.47 19.21
N GLN A 323 -50.97 -25.99 20.35
CA GLN A 323 -50.21 -25.08 21.21
C GLN A 323 -49.02 -25.78 21.87
N ASP A 324 -49.25 -26.98 22.42
CA ASP A 324 -48.17 -27.78 23.01
C ASP A 324 -47.15 -28.24 21.95
N GLU A 325 -47.57 -28.54 20.72
CA GLU A 325 -46.68 -28.91 19.63
C GLU A 325 -45.80 -27.72 19.19
N HIS A 326 -46.33 -26.50 19.17
CA HIS A 326 -45.54 -25.29 18.93
C HIS A 326 -44.55 -25.04 20.07
N TYR A 327 -44.99 -25.20 21.32
CA TYR A 327 -44.14 -25.12 22.50
C TYR A 327 -42.97 -26.11 22.42
N GLU A 328 -43.24 -27.39 22.10
CA GLU A 328 -42.20 -28.40 21.92
C GLU A 328 -41.13 -27.96 20.92
N ARG A 329 -41.53 -27.52 19.73
CA ARG A 329 -40.58 -27.08 18.69
C ARG A 329 -39.75 -25.89 19.14
N SER A 330 -40.37 -24.94 19.84
CA SER A 330 -39.70 -23.75 20.36
C SER A 330 -38.65 -24.11 21.42
N MET A 331 -38.99 -25.05 22.31
CA MET A 331 -38.07 -25.57 23.33
C MET A 331 -36.88 -26.30 22.69
N TRP A 332 -37.12 -27.14 21.69
CA TRP A 332 -36.05 -27.84 20.97
C TRP A 332 -35.17 -26.92 20.15
N LEU A 333 -35.73 -25.86 19.53
CA LEU A 333 -34.95 -24.82 18.87
C LEU A 333 -34.06 -24.06 19.87
N ALA A 334 -34.59 -23.68 21.04
CA ALA A 334 -33.80 -23.04 22.08
C ALA A 334 -32.66 -23.96 22.58
N LEU A 335 -32.92 -25.26 22.77
CA LEU A 335 -31.88 -26.21 23.15
C LEU A 335 -30.83 -26.42 22.05
N TYR A 336 -31.24 -26.45 20.78
CA TYR A 336 -30.34 -26.49 19.65
C TYR A 336 -29.39 -25.29 19.64
N GLU A 337 -29.93 -24.09 19.84
CA GLU A 337 -29.14 -22.85 19.90
C GLU A 337 -28.23 -22.78 21.12
N ALA A 338 -28.71 -23.23 22.29
CA ALA A 338 -27.89 -23.31 23.49
C ALA A 338 -26.66 -24.20 23.26
N LEU A 339 -26.84 -25.38 22.65
CA LEU A 339 -25.75 -26.28 22.30
C LEU A 339 -24.84 -25.70 21.21
N ARG A 340 -25.40 -25.10 20.16
CA ARG A 340 -24.64 -24.49 19.05
C ARG A 340 -23.79 -23.32 19.51
N ARG A 341 -24.23 -22.58 20.53
CA ARG A 341 -23.50 -21.49 21.18
C ARG A 341 -22.57 -22.00 22.29
N GLY A 342 -22.50 -23.31 22.55
CA GLY A 342 -21.64 -23.86 23.60
C GLY A 342 -22.03 -23.41 25.00
N MET A 343 -23.33 -23.17 25.26
CA MET A 343 -23.81 -22.84 26.60
C MET A 343 -23.37 -23.93 27.59
N PRO A 344 -22.82 -23.57 28.77
CA PRO A 344 -22.39 -24.54 29.77
C PRO A 344 -23.49 -25.54 30.12
N TRP A 345 -23.11 -26.79 30.30
CA TRP A 345 -24.03 -27.87 30.67
C TRP A 345 -24.84 -27.56 31.94
N THR A 346 -24.22 -26.93 32.93
CA THR A 346 -24.86 -26.50 34.18
C THR A 346 -26.03 -25.54 33.91
N GLU A 347 -25.84 -24.59 33.01
CA GLU A 347 -26.84 -23.61 32.60
C GLU A 347 -27.98 -24.27 31.80
N ILE A 348 -27.66 -25.17 30.86
CA ILE A 348 -28.68 -25.93 30.11
C ILE A 348 -29.56 -26.75 31.08
N ARG A 349 -28.94 -27.42 32.08
CA ARG A 349 -29.67 -28.17 33.11
C ARG A 349 -30.57 -27.26 33.93
N GLN A 350 -30.05 -26.12 34.38
CA GLN A 350 -30.82 -25.15 35.15
C GLN A 350 -32.01 -24.64 34.33
N TRP A 351 -31.77 -24.24 33.08
CA TRP A 351 -32.78 -23.74 32.14
C TRP A 351 -33.92 -24.75 31.89
N CYS A 352 -33.58 -26.04 31.75
CA CYS A 352 -34.56 -27.12 31.65
C CYS A 352 -35.33 -27.33 32.97
N THR A 353 -34.64 -27.28 34.10
CA THR A 353 -35.22 -27.56 35.43
C THR A 353 -36.20 -26.45 35.86
N GLU A 354 -35.84 -25.19 35.63
CA GLU A 354 -36.71 -24.02 35.89
C GLU A 354 -38.03 -24.08 35.13
N ARG A 355 -38.03 -24.78 33.98
CA ARG A 355 -39.22 -24.97 33.12
C ARG A 355 -39.97 -26.28 33.42
N ASN A 356 -39.63 -27.00 34.49
CA ASN A 356 -40.17 -28.32 34.86
C ASN A 356 -39.90 -29.44 33.84
N GLU A 357 -38.85 -29.30 33.04
CA GLU A 357 -38.50 -30.21 31.93
C GLU A 357 -37.12 -30.84 32.14
N GLY A 358 -36.79 -31.13 33.40
CA GLY A 358 -35.50 -31.72 33.80
C GLY A 358 -35.19 -33.07 33.13
N TRP A 359 -36.20 -33.77 32.61
CA TRP A 359 -35.99 -34.99 31.81
C TRP A 359 -35.22 -34.71 30.51
N ARG A 360 -35.36 -33.51 29.91
CA ARG A 360 -34.57 -33.11 28.73
C ARG A 360 -33.10 -33.00 29.11
N ALA A 361 -32.79 -32.33 30.22
CA ALA A 361 -31.42 -32.30 30.74
C ALA A 361 -30.89 -33.71 31.03
N ALA A 362 -31.72 -34.64 31.52
CA ALA A 362 -31.33 -36.02 31.70
C ALA A 362 -31.06 -36.75 30.37
N SER A 363 -31.91 -36.59 29.35
CA SER A 363 -31.74 -37.23 28.04
C SER A 363 -30.52 -36.71 27.28
N LEU A 364 -30.27 -35.40 27.37
CA LEU A 364 -29.06 -34.74 26.86
C LEU A 364 -27.79 -35.12 27.64
N GLY A 365 -27.90 -35.94 28.70
CA GLY A 365 -26.74 -36.44 29.44
C GLY A 365 -26.15 -35.47 30.47
N VAL A 366 -26.91 -34.43 30.83
CA VAL A 366 -26.50 -33.27 31.65
C VAL A 366 -26.73 -33.52 33.16
N ALA A 367 -27.50 -34.54 33.51
CA ALA A 367 -27.89 -34.84 34.89
C ALA A 367 -26.78 -35.43 35.78
N GLN A 368 -25.54 -35.57 35.29
CA GLN A 368 -24.46 -36.23 36.02
C GLN A 368 -23.37 -35.25 36.51
N GLU A 369 -22.98 -35.39 37.78
CA GLU A 369 -21.90 -34.66 38.45
C GLU A 369 -20.54 -35.14 37.92
N LEU A 370 -20.11 -34.58 36.79
CA LEU A 370 -18.69 -34.40 36.52
C LEU A 370 -18.44 -32.89 36.66
N ASP A 371 -17.24 -32.50 37.08
CA ASP A 371 -16.80 -31.11 37.09
C ASP A 371 -16.61 -30.67 35.62
N ARG A 372 -17.74 -30.39 34.93
CA ARG A 372 -17.90 -30.41 33.46
C ARG A 372 -17.60 -29.09 32.76
N ASP A 373 -16.88 -28.17 33.38
CA ASP A 373 -16.52 -26.92 32.69
C ASP A 373 -15.48 -27.14 31.57
N SER A 374 -14.88 -28.34 31.47
CA SER A 374 -13.81 -28.66 30.50
C SER A 374 -14.19 -29.60 29.35
N THR A 375 -15.39 -30.23 29.36
CA THR A 375 -15.74 -31.29 28.38
C THR A 375 -17.11 -31.12 27.73
N ARG A 376 -17.15 -31.03 26.40
CA ARG A 376 -18.38 -31.02 25.58
C ARG A 376 -19.11 -32.36 25.50
N LEU A 377 -18.45 -33.43 25.91
CA LEU A 377 -18.96 -34.79 25.73
C LEU A 377 -19.65 -35.28 26.98
N ASN A 378 -20.74 -36.02 26.79
CA ASN A 378 -21.21 -36.92 27.82
C ASN A 378 -20.27 -38.14 27.84
N LEU A 379 -19.45 -38.23 28.88
CA LEU A 379 -18.47 -39.30 29.07
C LEU A 379 -19.01 -40.43 29.95
N SER A 380 -20.27 -40.36 30.37
CA SER A 380 -20.83 -41.24 31.39
C SER A 380 -21.13 -42.66 30.91
N GLY A 381 -21.09 -43.60 31.85
CA GLY A 381 -21.45 -45.00 31.64
C GLY A 381 -20.24 -45.90 31.38
N SER A 382 -20.46 -47.22 31.32
CA SER A 382 -19.37 -48.19 31.19
C SER A 382 -18.55 -48.01 29.92
N SER A 383 -19.16 -47.60 28.81
CA SER A 383 -18.52 -47.37 27.51
C SER A 383 -18.12 -45.91 27.26
N THR A 384 -17.85 -45.13 28.30
CA THR A 384 -17.40 -43.72 28.21
C THR A 384 -18.29 -42.87 27.28
N GLY A 385 -19.61 -42.98 27.46
CA GLY A 385 -20.62 -42.27 26.67
C GLY A 385 -20.97 -42.85 25.29
N ALA A 386 -20.26 -43.86 24.78
CA ALA A 386 -20.49 -44.40 23.43
C ALA A 386 -21.93 -44.92 23.23
N LEU A 387 -22.43 -45.78 24.12
CA LEU A 387 -23.81 -46.28 24.05
C LEU A 387 -24.83 -45.12 24.04
N TRP A 388 -24.61 -44.09 24.86
CA TRP A 388 -25.49 -42.93 24.91
C TRP A 388 -25.48 -42.15 23.59
N ARG A 389 -24.32 -41.97 22.94
CA ARG A 389 -24.24 -41.37 21.60
C ARG A 389 -24.97 -42.20 20.55
N ARG A 390 -24.88 -43.53 20.61
CA ARG A 390 -25.65 -44.42 19.72
C ARG A 390 -27.16 -44.30 19.95
N MET A 391 -27.60 -44.10 21.19
CA MET A 391 -29.02 -43.84 21.50
C MET A 391 -29.46 -42.47 20.98
N CYS A 392 -28.61 -41.44 21.10
CA CYS A 392 -28.86 -40.14 20.49
C CYS A 392 -28.95 -40.25 18.96
N TYR A 393 -28.11 -41.08 18.33
CA TYR A 393 -28.22 -41.33 16.88
C TYR A 393 -29.55 -41.99 16.52
N ALA A 394 -29.96 -43.02 17.27
CA ALA A 394 -31.26 -43.66 17.06
C ALA A 394 -32.42 -42.65 17.22
N ALA A 395 -32.33 -41.76 18.21
CA ALA A 395 -33.29 -40.67 18.40
C ALA A 395 -33.28 -39.68 17.22
N SER A 396 -32.11 -39.31 16.68
CA SER A 396 -32.00 -38.41 15.52
C SER A 396 -32.60 -39.01 14.25
N GLN A 397 -32.69 -40.34 14.13
CA GLN A 397 -33.32 -41.02 13.00
C GLN A 397 -34.85 -41.17 13.13
N THR A 398 -35.45 -40.78 14.26
CA THR A 398 -36.88 -40.93 14.49
C THR A 398 -37.69 -39.98 13.62
N GLN A 399 -38.40 -40.48 12.60
CA GLN A 399 -39.12 -39.64 11.62
C GLN A 399 -40.34 -38.92 12.21
N SER A 400 -40.92 -39.42 13.30
CA SER A 400 -42.04 -38.76 13.99
C SER A 400 -41.60 -37.54 14.81
N ALA A 401 -40.32 -37.46 15.19
CA ALA A 401 -39.76 -36.38 15.98
C ALA A 401 -39.69 -35.06 15.20
N ASP A 402 -39.55 -33.94 15.91
CA ASP A 402 -39.33 -32.65 15.25
C ASP A 402 -37.92 -32.52 14.67
N LYS A 403 -37.77 -31.71 13.61
CA LYS A 403 -36.46 -31.47 12.99
C LYS A 403 -35.44 -30.89 13.99
N TYR A 404 -35.87 -30.04 14.93
CA TYR A 404 -34.98 -29.46 15.94
C TYR A 404 -34.61 -30.49 17.02
N GLU A 405 -35.54 -31.34 17.45
CA GLU A 405 -35.26 -32.46 18.35
C GLU A 405 -34.23 -33.42 17.72
N ARG A 406 -34.46 -33.80 16.45
CA ARG A 406 -33.54 -34.64 15.69
C ARG A 406 -32.17 -33.98 15.53
N ALA A 407 -32.11 -32.67 15.33
CA ALA A 407 -30.86 -31.92 15.22
C ALA A 407 -30.11 -31.85 16.56
N VAL A 408 -30.80 -31.66 17.69
CA VAL A 408 -30.20 -31.70 19.03
C VAL A 408 -29.55 -33.06 19.28
N TYR A 409 -30.31 -34.15 19.12
CA TYR A 409 -29.73 -35.49 19.27
C TYR A 409 -28.69 -35.81 18.20
N GLY A 410 -28.81 -35.23 17.01
CA GLY A 410 -27.83 -35.32 15.93
C GLY A 410 -26.49 -34.67 16.30
N LEU A 411 -26.50 -33.48 16.92
CA LEU A 411 -25.28 -32.85 17.44
C LEU A 411 -24.60 -33.73 18.49
N LEU A 412 -25.36 -34.30 19.41
CA LEU A 412 -24.83 -35.15 20.48
C LEU A 412 -24.27 -36.49 19.95
N ALA A 413 -24.83 -36.98 18.86
CA ALA A 413 -24.44 -38.23 18.22
C ALA A 413 -23.35 -38.10 17.16
N GLY A 414 -23.12 -36.90 16.61
CA GLY A 414 -22.28 -36.68 15.44
C GLY A 414 -22.98 -36.98 14.11
N ASP A 415 -24.31 -36.85 14.02
CA ASP A 415 -25.08 -37.04 12.79
C ASP A 415 -25.28 -35.72 12.04
N VAL A 416 -24.38 -35.46 11.09
CA VAL A 416 -24.37 -34.24 10.26
C VAL A 416 -25.69 -34.02 9.53
N LYS A 417 -26.31 -35.09 8.98
CA LYS A 417 -27.52 -34.97 8.15
C LYS A 417 -28.71 -34.41 8.91
N SER A 418 -28.87 -34.78 10.18
CA SER A 418 -29.97 -34.27 11.01
C SER A 418 -29.74 -32.80 11.40
N VAL A 419 -28.48 -32.37 11.52
CA VAL A 419 -28.11 -30.99 11.87
C VAL A 419 -28.23 -30.06 10.67
N GLU A 420 -27.79 -30.48 9.49
CA GLU A 420 -27.94 -29.71 8.23
C GLU A 420 -29.40 -29.48 7.81
N ALA A 421 -30.34 -30.26 8.37
CA ALA A 421 -31.77 -30.03 8.15
C ALA A 421 -32.28 -28.74 8.80
N VAL A 422 -31.56 -28.21 9.80
CA VAL A 422 -31.91 -26.98 10.53
C VAL A 422 -30.82 -25.91 10.47
N GLY A 423 -29.56 -26.28 10.23
CA GLY A 423 -28.45 -25.37 9.97
C GLY A 423 -28.65 -24.62 8.65
N HIS A 424 -28.34 -23.32 8.64
CA HIS A 424 -28.60 -22.46 7.47
C HIS A 424 -27.39 -21.64 7.02
N SER A 425 -26.31 -21.62 7.80
CA SER A 425 -25.08 -20.92 7.44
C SER A 425 -23.93 -21.89 7.15
N PHE A 426 -22.91 -21.36 6.48
CA PHE A 426 -21.61 -22.00 6.33
C PHE A 426 -21.00 -22.38 7.69
N ASP A 427 -21.12 -21.50 8.69
CA ASP A 427 -20.61 -21.75 10.05
C ASP A 427 -21.37 -22.86 10.78
N ASP A 428 -22.68 -22.99 10.57
CA ASP A 428 -23.48 -24.09 11.11
C ASP A 428 -23.06 -25.43 10.50
N ALA A 429 -22.83 -25.45 9.19
CA ALA A 429 -22.38 -26.63 8.49
C ALA A 429 -20.96 -27.04 8.91
N LEU A 430 -20.04 -26.07 9.06
CA LEU A 430 -18.70 -26.30 9.62
C LEU A 430 -18.80 -26.91 11.03
N TYR A 431 -19.60 -26.30 11.91
CA TYR A 431 -19.77 -26.79 13.28
C TYR A 431 -20.27 -28.24 13.32
N ALA A 432 -21.29 -28.55 12.51
CA ALA A 432 -21.84 -29.91 12.43
C ALA A 432 -20.78 -30.95 12.03
N HIS A 433 -19.98 -30.64 11.00
CA HIS A 433 -18.94 -31.53 10.50
C HIS A 433 -17.78 -31.69 11.48
N PHE A 434 -17.23 -30.60 12.01
CA PHE A 434 -16.11 -30.65 12.96
C PHE A 434 -16.50 -31.35 14.27
N ASN A 435 -17.73 -31.15 14.74
CA ASN A 435 -18.25 -31.84 15.92
C ASN A 435 -18.38 -33.35 15.68
N ALA A 436 -18.94 -33.74 14.54
CA ALA A 436 -19.04 -35.14 14.16
C ALA A 436 -17.67 -35.83 14.03
N LEU A 437 -16.70 -35.14 13.41
CA LEU A 437 -15.32 -35.60 13.29
C LEU A 437 -14.63 -35.78 14.64
N LEU A 438 -14.75 -34.80 15.55
CA LEU A 438 -14.16 -34.88 16.88
C LEU A 438 -14.73 -36.06 17.68
N LEU A 439 -16.06 -36.24 17.63
CA LEU A 439 -16.74 -37.36 18.25
C LEU A 439 -16.25 -38.71 17.71
N GLN A 440 -16.10 -38.82 16.39
CA GLN A 440 -15.60 -40.04 15.75
C GLN A 440 -14.13 -40.30 16.05
N SER A 441 -13.28 -39.27 16.04
CA SER A 441 -11.86 -39.39 16.39
C SER A 441 -11.70 -39.89 17.83
N PHE A 442 -12.48 -39.35 18.77
CA PHE A 442 -12.45 -39.81 20.16
C PHE A 442 -12.92 -41.25 20.31
N GLU A 443 -13.99 -41.64 19.62
CA GLU A 443 -14.50 -43.02 19.69
C GLU A 443 -13.53 -44.03 19.05
N THR A 444 -12.93 -43.68 17.91
CA THR A 444 -11.88 -44.50 17.27
C THR A 444 -10.68 -44.66 18.20
N TRP A 445 -10.22 -43.57 18.82
CA TRP A 445 -9.12 -43.61 19.78
C TRP A 445 -9.45 -44.49 21.00
N LEU A 446 -10.68 -44.41 21.52
CA LEU A 446 -11.12 -45.28 22.61
C LEU A 446 -11.21 -46.76 22.20
N GLU A 447 -11.64 -47.06 20.96
CA GLU A 447 -11.67 -48.42 20.43
C GLU A 447 -10.24 -49.02 20.32
N GLU A 448 -9.24 -48.19 20.02
CA GLU A 448 -7.83 -48.57 19.89
C GLU A 448 -7.13 -48.73 21.26
N GLU A 449 -7.23 -47.72 22.13
CA GLU A 449 -6.53 -47.69 23.43
C GLU A 449 -7.28 -48.41 24.55
N TYR A 450 -8.59 -48.60 24.39
CA TYR A 450 -9.45 -49.16 25.43
C TYR A 450 -10.55 -50.11 24.91
N PRO A 451 -10.19 -51.17 24.13
CA PRO A 451 -11.13 -52.04 23.43
C PRO A 451 -12.08 -52.80 24.37
N ASP A 452 -11.65 -53.10 25.60
CA ASP A 452 -12.44 -53.85 26.59
C ASP A 452 -13.76 -53.15 26.99
N ARG A 453 -13.91 -51.84 26.72
CA ARG A 453 -15.17 -51.09 26.93
C ARG A 453 -16.18 -51.20 25.79
N PHE A 454 -15.77 -51.73 24.65
CA PHE A 454 -16.60 -51.81 23.45
C PHE A 454 -17.01 -53.25 23.19
N GLU A 455 -18.04 -53.70 23.89
CA GLU A 455 -18.61 -55.03 23.68
C GLU A 455 -19.09 -55.17 22.21
N ALA A 456 -18.66 -56.24 21.54
CA ALA A 456 -19.01 -56.50 20.13
C ALA A 456 -20.52 -56.52 19.88
N THR A 457 -21.31 -56.93 20.88
CA THR A 457 -22.79 -56.93 20.81
C THR A 457 -23.36 -55.52 20.73
N MET A 458 -22.79 -54.55 21.46
CA MET A 458 -23.22 -53.15 21.42
C MET A 458 -22.96 -52.52 20.04
N LEU A 459 -21.76 -52.77 19.49
CA LEU A 459 -21.36 -52.27 18.18
C LEU A 459 -22.24 -52.82 17.03
N GLN A 460 -22.72 -54.07 17.15
CA GLN A 460 -23.61 -54.69 16.17
C GLN A 460 -25.06 -54.18 16.26
N GLN A 461 -25.58 -54.00 17.46
CA GLN A 461 -26.97 -53.60 17.67
C GLN A 461 -27.22 -52.12 17.38
N PHE A 462 -26.24 -51.27 17.67
CA PHE A 462 -26.41 -49.82 17.57
C PHE A 462 -25.28 -49.20 16.74
N PRO A 463 -25.47 -48.98 15.43
CA PRO A 463 -24.43 -48.45 14.54
C PRO A 463 -24.14 -46.96 14.79
N ARG A 464 -22.94 -46.51 14.40
CA ARG A 464 -22.56 -45.09 14.42
C ARG A 464 -23.04 -44.38 13.15
N PRO A 465 -23.19 -43.04 13.17
CA PRO A 465 -23.36 -42.27 11.95
C PRO A 465 -22.20 -42.52 10.96
N ILE A 466 -22.52 -42.54 9.67
CA ILE A 466 -21.51 -42.61 8.59
C ILE A 466 -21.12 -41.19 8.21
N LEU A 467 -19.83 -40.85 8.29
CA LEU A 467 -19.35 -39.54 7.87
C LEU A 467 -18.91 -39.56 6.41
N VAL A 468 -19.11 -38.43 5.72
CA VAL A 468 -18.71 -38.25 4.31
C VAL A 468 -17.17 -38.31 4.18
N SER A 469 -16.45 -38.05 5.26
CA SER A 469 -14.98 -38.06 5.37
C SER A 469 -14.34 -39.45 5.52
N ASP A 470 -15.11 -40.55 5.60
CA ASP A 470 -14.55 -41.91 5.75
C ASP A 470 -13.77 -42.42 4.51
N ARG A 471 -13.64 -41.61 3.45
CA ARG A 471 -12.81 -41.94 2.28
C ARG A 471 -11.38 -41.45 2.50
N ASP A 472 -10.46 -42.40 2.70
CA ASP A 472 -9.03 -42.10 2.80
C ASP A 472 -8.47 -41.65 1.45
N ASP A 473 -8.32 -40.34 1.28
CA ASP A 473 -7.71 -39.67 0.13
C ASP A 473 -6.35 -39.04 0.48
N GLY A 474 -5.81 -39.33 1.67
CA GLY A 474 -4.54 -38.78 2.16
C GLY A 474 -4.57 -37.30 2.52
N LYS A 475 -5.73 -36.63 2.50
CA LYS A 475 -5.87 -35.21 2.90
C LYS A 475 -6.28 -35.06 4.37
N SER A 476 -6.03 -33.89 4.95
CA SER A 476 -6.55 -33.54 6.29
C SER A 476 -8.08 -33.43 6.28
N ASP A 477 -8.71 -33.77 7.41
CA ASP A 477 -10.15 -33.61 7.65
C ASP A 477 -10.64 -32.19 7.35
N SER A 478 -9.91 -31.18 7.84
CA SER A 478 -10.27 -29.77 7.68
C SER A 478 -10.35 -29.36 6.21
N ILE A 479 -9.38 -29.81 5.40
CA ILE A 479 -9.33 -29.59 3.95
C ILE A 479 -10.54 -30.23 3.26
N ARG A 480 -10.91 -31.46 3.64
CA ARG A 480 -12.06 -32.15 3.04
C ARG A 480 -13.36 -31.44 3.34
N VAL A 481 -13.60 -31.09 4.60
CA VAL A 481 -14.85 -30.42 5.04
C VAL A 481 -15.03 -29.10 4.31
N VAL A 482 -14.02 -28.23 4.33
CA VAL A 482 -14.09 -26.92 3.65
C VAL A 482 -14.35 -27.10 2.15
N ASN A 483 -13.66 -28.03 1.49
CA ASN A 483 -13.87 -28.30 0.05
C ASN A 483 -15.28 -28.79 -0.30
N ILE A 484 -15.91 -29.58 0.59
CA ILE A 484 -17.29 -30.03 0.40
C ILE A 484 -18.25 -28.83 0.53
N LEU A 485 -18.09 -28.03 1.59
CA LEU A 485 -18.98 -26.92 1.90
C LEU A 485 -18.85 -25.73 0.93
N VAL A 486 -17.65 -25.46 0.40
CA VAL A 486 -17.46 -24.44 -0.65
C VAL A 486 -18.19 -24.82 -1.95
N LYS A 487 -18.39 -26.12 -2.20
CA LYS A 487 -19.07 -26.64 -3.40
C LYS A 487 -20.56 -26.91 -3.20
N ASP A 488 -21.03 -27.00 -1.96
CA ASP A 488 -22.46 -27.22 -1.66
C ASP A 488 -23.26 -25.95 -2.04
N PRO A 489 -24.28 -26.06 -2.93
CA PRO A 489 -25.14 -24.93 -3.29
C PRO A 489 -25.76 -24.18 -2.11
N LYS A 490 -25.96 -24.84 -0.95
CA LYS A 490 -26.53 -24.19 0.23
C LYS A 490 -25.58 -23.20 0.90
N THR A 491 -24.28 -23.49 0.89
CA THR A 491 -23.26 -22.74 1.63
C THR A 491 -22.27 -22.00 0.72
N ALA A 492 -22.22 -22.33 -0.58
CA ALA A 492 -21.26 -21.79 -1.53
C ALA A 492 -21.29 -20.26 -1.64
N GLN A 493 -22.48 -19.63 -1.56
CA GLN A 493 -22.58 -18.16 -1.61
C GLN A 493 -21.94 -17.50 -0.40
N GLU A 494 -22.21 -18.02 0.80
CA GLU A 494 -21.63 -17.49 2.03
C GLU A 494 -20.13 -17.78 2.12
N ALA A 495 -19.69 -18.98 1.70
CA ALA A 495 -18.29 -19.38 1.68
C ALA A 495 -17.42 -18.51 0.75
N ARG A 496 -18.02 -17.86 -0.25
CA ARG A 496 -17.36 -16.92 -1.16
C ARG A 496 -17.24 -15.49 -0.61
N LYS A 497 -17.85 -15.18 0.56
CA LYS A 497 -17.65 -13.88 1.19
C LYS A 497 -16.15 -13.69 1.53
N PRO A 498 -15.57 -12.49 1.33
CA PRO A 498 -14.12 -12.28 1.45
C PRO A 498 -13.50 -12.81 2.75
N LEU A 499 -14.03 -12.42 3.91
CA LEU A 499 -13.51 -12.87 5.20
C LEU A 499 -13.78 -14.37 5.48
N LYS A 500 -14.81 -14.97 4.86
CA LYS A 500 -15.04 -16.43 4.93
C LYS A 500 -14.02 -17.22 4.12
N VAL A 501 -13.56 -16.67 2.99
CA VAL A 501 -12.42 -17.23 2.24
C VAL A 501 -11.14 -17.14 3.06
N VAL A 502 -10.89 -16.03 3.76
CA VAL A 502 -9.75 -15.89 4.69
C VAL A 502 -9.82 -16.94 5.80
N GLN A 503 -10.95 -17.04 6.51
CA GLN A 503 -11.18 -18.05 7.55
C GLN A 503 -11.01 -19.48 7.01
N SER A 504 -11.51 -19.77 5.81
CA SER A 504 -11.34 -21.08 5.17
C SER A 504 -9.86 -21.42 4.96
N SER A 505 -9.05 -20.46 4.51
CA SER A 505 -7.61 -20.67 4.30
C SER A 505 -6.85 -20.99 5.59
N PHE A 506 -7.28 -20.39 6.71
CA PHE A 506 -6.77 -20.67 8.04
C PHE A 506 -7.16 -22.08 8.50
N LEU A 507 -8.42 -22.47 8.34
CA LEU A 507 -8.90 -23.82 8.67
C LEU A 507 -8.22 -24.92 7.83
N THR A 508 -7.85 -24.63 6.58
CA THR A 508 -7.18 -25.59 5.70
C THR A 508 -5.66 -25.56 5.77
N HIS A 509 -5.06 -24.67 6.58
CA HIS A 509 -3.61 -24.43 6.64
C HIS A 509 -2.98 -24.05 5.29
N ASP A 510 -3.73 -23.34 4.44
CA ASP A 510 -3.32 -22.88 3.10
C ASP A 510 -3.33 -21.34 2.99
N PHE A 511 -3.12 -20.62 4.10
CA PHE A 511 -3.10 -19.16 4.11
C PHE A 511 -2.07 -18.56 3.14
N GLU A 512 -0.90 -19.18 3.01
CA GLU A 512 0.14 -18.75 2.08
C GLU A 512 -0.27 -18.94 0.61
N LEU A 513 -1.17 -19.88 0.32
CA LEU A 513 -1.82 -19.97 -1.00
C LEU A 513 -2.77 -18.81 -1.22
N LEU A 514 -3.64 -18.51 -0.24
CA LEU A 514 -4.56 -17.38 -0.31
C LEU A 514 -3.80 -16.07 -0.57
N ALA A 515 -2.79 -15.77 0.24
CA ALA A 515 -2.02 -14.53 0.12
C ALA A 515 -1.36 -14.39 -1.26
N ALA A 516 -0.88 -15.50 -1.85
CA ALA A 516 -0.33 -15.51 -3.20
C ALA A 516 -1.41 -15.32 -4.28
N GLN A 517 -2.58 -15.95 -4.12
CA GLN A 517 -3.70 -15.85 -5.06
C GLN A 517 -4.30 -14.44 -5.09
N VAL A 518 -4.40 -13.77 -3.93
CA VAL A 518 -4.79 -12.37 -3.85
C VAL A 518 -3.82 -11.48 -4.62
N GLY A 519 -2.51 -11.69 -4.44
CA GLY A 519 -1.49 -10.90 -5.14
C GLY A 519 -1.46 -11.15 -6.64
N LEU A 520 -1.76 -12.38 -7.07
CA LEU A 520 -1.96 -12.71 -8.49
C LEU A 520 -3.19 -12.02 -9.07
N ALA A 521 -4.32 -12.03 -8.35
CA ALA A 521 -5.55 -11.36 -8.76
C ALA A 521 -5.34 -9.83 -8.90
N LEU A 522 -4.68 -9.21 -7.91
CA LEU A 522 -4.33 -7.79 -7.94
C LEU A 522 -3.40 -7.45 -9.11
N ALA A 523 -2.40 -8.29 -9.40
CA ALA A 523 -1.50 -8.10 -10.55
C ALA A 523 -2.24 -8.18 -11.89
N ILE A 524 -3.16 -9.14 -12.05
CA ILE A 524 -4.00 -9.27 -13.26
C ILE A 524 -4.91 -8.05 -13.42
N LYS A 525 -5.51 -7.57 -12.31
CA LYS A 525 -6.36 -6.38 -12.30
C LYS A 525 -5.56 -5.14 -12.74
N ALA A 526 -4.39 -4.91 -12.15
CA ALA A 526 -3.52 -3.79 -12.48
C ALA A 526 -3.05 -3.78 -13.95
N GLN A 527 -2.81 -4.98 -14.52
CA GLN A 527 -2.44 -5.12 -15.93
C GLN A 527 -3.59 -4.76 -16.88
N ARG A 528 -4.82 -5.22 -16.59
CA ARG A 528 -6.01 -4.93 -17.41
C ARG A 528 -6.30 -3.44 -17.49
N GLU A 529 -6.00 -2.71 -16.42
CA GLU A 529 -6.22 -1.27 -16.33
C GLU A 529 -5.08 -0.45 -16.97
N GLY A 530 -3.99 -1.09 -17.41
CA GLY A 530 -2.85 -0.44 -18.06
C GLY A 530 -1.93 0.32 -17.10
N LYS A 531 -1.93 -0.04 -15.81
CA LYS A 531 -1.35 0.76 -14.72
C LYS A 531 -0.41 -0.04 -13.80
N GLY A 532 0.12 -1.18 -14.28
CA GLY A 532 0.98 -2.12 -13.55
C GLY A 532 2.41 -1.65 -13.24
N ALA A 533 2.62 -0.36 -12.96
CA ALA A 533 3.95 0.14 -12.59
C ALA A 533 4.43 -0.46 -11.26
N LEU A 534 3.55 -0.49 -10.25
CA LEU A 534 3.88 -0.94 -8.90
C LEU A 534 3.87 -2.47 -8.74
N ILE A 535 2.94 -3.13 -9.42
CA ILE A 535 2.73 -4.59 -9.34
C ILE A 535 3.19 -5.23 -10.66
N PRO A 536 4.29 -6.01 -10.64
CA PRO A 536 4.82 -6.70 -11.80
C PRO A 536 3.78 -7.56 -12.49
N VAL A 537 3.93 -7.65 -13.80
CA VAL A 537 3.11 -8.54 -14.63
C VAL A 537 3.30 -9.98 -14.15
N PRO A 538 2.22 -10.71 -13.85
CA PRO A 538 2.33 -12.08 -13.40
C PRO A 538 2.83 -12.95 -14.56
N GLN A 539 3.79 -13.82 -14.29
CA GLN A 539 4.34 -14.73 -15.30
C GLN A 539 3.31 -15.79 -15.74
N ASN A 540 2.49 -16.27 -14.80
CA ASN A 540 1.52 -17.35 -14.99
C ASN A 540 0.12 -16.92 -14.51
N PRO A 541 -0.60 -16.06 -15.25
CA PRO A 541 -1.93 -15.57 -14.86
C PRO A 541 -3.00 -16.67 -14.76
N GLU A 542 -2.82 -17.79 -15.46
CA GLU A 542 -3.73 -18.95 -15.47
C GLU A 542 -3.76 -19.75 -14.16
N LEU A 543 -2.83 -19.48 -13.22
CA LEU A 543 -2.81 -20.11 -11.91
C LEU A 543 -3.86 -19.54 -10.94
N LEU A 544 -4.58 -18.48 -11.35
CA LEU A 544 -5.60 -17.84 -10.54
C LEU A 544 -6.79 -18.78 -10.35
N ASP A 545 -7.14 -19.05 -9.08
CA ASP A 545 -8.38 -19.72 -8.72
C ASP A 545 -9.45 -18.68 -8.37
N ASP A 546 -10.57 -18.72 -9.10
CA ASP A 546 -11.72 -17.82 -8.96
C ASP A 546 -12.28 -17.77 -7.52
N PHE A 547 -12.05 -18.82 -6.71
CA PHE A 547 -12.47 -18.83 -5.31
C PHE A 547 -11.84 -17.72 -4.47
N PHE A 548 -10.61 -17.30 -4.80
CA PHE A 548 -9.88 -16.28 -4.02
C PHE A 548 -10.10 -14.84 -4.53
N VAL A 549 -10.64 -14.67 -5.74
CA VAL A 549 -10.86 -13.36 -6.37
C VAL A 549 -11.67 -12.39 -5.50
N PRO A 550 -12.76 -12.80 -4.81
CA PRO A 550 -13.54 -11.89 -3.96
C PRO A 550 -12.71 -11.20 -2.87
N VAL A 551 -11.64 -11.83 -2.38
CA VAL A 551 -10.75 -11.23 -1.37
C VAL A 551 -9.99 -10.04 -1.95
N SER A 552 -9.59 -10.10 -3.22
CA SER A 552 -8.89 -8.99 -3.89
C SER A 552 -9.80 -7.81 -4.25
N GLU A 553 -11.12 -7.99 -4.16
CA GLU A 553 -12.12 -6.95 -4.41
C GLU A 553 -12.51 -6.19 -3.13
N ASP A 554 -12.16 -6.73 -1.96
CA ASP A 554 -12.47 -6.18 -0.64
C ASP A 554 -11.18 -5.76 0.10
N TRP A 555 -10.98 -4.45 0.24
CA TRP A 555 -9.76 -3.92 0.85
C TRP A 555 -9.65 -4.15 2.36
N ASP A 556 -10.77 -4.37 3.07
CA ASP A 556 -10.74 -4.78 4.48
C ASP A 556 -10.21 -6.21 4.59
N ALA A 557 -10.65 -7.10 3.69
CA ALA A 557 -10.10 -8.45 3.61
C ALA A 557 -8.63 -8.47 3.17
N VAL A 558 -8.22 -7.64 2.19
CA VAL A 558 -6.80 -7.47 1.82
C VAL A 558 -5.98 -6.97 3.00
N ARG A 559 -6.49 -6.01 3.79
CA ARG A 559 -5.84 -5.53 5.01
C ARG A 559 -5.59 -6.69 5.98
N VAL A 560 -6.62 -7.49 6.27
CA VAL A 560 -6.50 -8.67 7.15
C VAL A 560 -5.44 -9.64 6.61
N VAL A 561 -5.42 -9.92 5.31
CA VAL A 561 -4.42 -10.80 4.68
C VAL A 561 -3.00 -10.24 4.82
N VAL A 562 -2.78 -8.94 4.60
CA VAL A 562 -1.44 -8.33 4.76
C VAL A 562 -0.94 -8.45 6.20
N HIS A 563 -1.79 -8.15 7.18
CA HIS A 563 -1.45 -8.22 8.60
C HIS A 563 -1.26 -9.67 9.06
N ALA A 564 -2.08 -10.60 8.62
CA ALA A 564 -1.89 -12.03 8.87
C ALA A 564 -0.57 -12.54 8.25
N TYR A 565 -0.20 -12.08 7.05
CA TYR A 565 1.09 -12.42 6.46
C TYR A 565 2.26 -11.88 7.27
N ILE A 566 2.17 -10.64 7.76
CA ILE A 566 3.18 -10.04 8.63
C ILE A 566 3.37 -10.91 9.89
N VAL A 567 2.27 -11.34 10.52
CA VAL A 567 2.30 -12.27 11.67
C VAL A 567 2.97 -13.60 11.31
N TYR A 568 2.58 -14.22 10.19
CA TYR A 568 3.18 -15.47 9.72
C TYR A 568 4.69 -15.34 9.49
N LYS A 569 5.12 -14.24 8.87
CA LYS A 569 6.53 -13.97 8.57
C LYS A 569 7.36 -13.78 9.83
N GLU A 570 6.89 -12.97 10.79
CA GLU A 570 7.65 -12.67 12.02
C GLU A 570 7.72 -13.86 13.00
N LEU A 571 6.67 -14.70 13.03
CA LEU A 571 6.62 -15.92 13.82
C LEU A 571 7.34 -17.10 13.15
N GLY A 572 7.80 -16.96 11.90
CA GLY A 572 8.48 -18.03 11.16
C GLY A 572 7.55 -19.19 10.76
N LEU A 573 6.25 -18.91 10.61
CA LEU A 573 5.28 -19.87 10.08
C LEU A 573 5.60 -20.18 8.61
N PRO A 574 5.27 -21.40 8.11
CA PRO A 574 5.74 -21.88 6.82
C PRO A 574 5.22 -21.03 5.66
N ILE A 575 6.13 -20.40 4.92
CA ILE A 575 5.85 -19.69 3.66
C ILE A 575 6.70 -20.32 2.55
N LYS A 576 6.03 -20.83 1.50
CA LYS A 576 6.73 -21.47 0.37
C LYS A 576 7.47 -20.41 -0.46
N PRO A 577 8.79 -20.56 -0.73
CA PRO A 577 9.55 -19.58 -1.50
C PRO A 577 8.98 -19.31 -2.90
N SER A 578 8.41 -20.33 -3.55
CA SER A 578 7.77 -20.21 -4.87
C SER A 578 6.55 -19.28 -4.89
N ARG A 579 5.94 -19.03 -3.73
CA ARG A 579 4.76 -18.17 -3.58
C ARG A 579 5.12 -16.75 -3.15
N GLN A 580 6.35 -16.51 -2.70
CA GLN A 580 6.74 -15.27 -2.06
C GLN A 580 6.57 -14.05 -2.98
N VAL A 581 6.97 -14.16 -4.25
CA VAL A 581 6.82 -13.08 -5.25
C VAL A 581 5.36 -12.64 -5.41
N TYR A 582 4.41 -13.58 -5.38
CA TYR A 582 2.99 -13.25 -5.47
C TYR A 582 2.48 -12.63 -4.17
N ILE A 583 2.97 -13.05 -3.01
CA ILE A 583 2.58 -12.44 -1.73
C ILE A 583 3.12 -11.01 -1.62
N GLU A 584 4.31 -10.74 -2.14
CA GLU A 584 4.87 -9.39 -2.25
C GLU A 584 3.96 -8.48 -3.09
N ASN A 585 3.29 -9.02 -4.12
CA ASN A 585 2.28 -8.27 -4.88
C ASN A 585 1.05 -7.92 -4.04
N THR A 586 0.67 -8.73 -3.04
CA THR A 586 -0.41 -8.40 -2.10
C THR A 586 -0.06 -7.20 -1.24
N ILE A 587 1.17 -7.15 -0.72
CA ILE A 587 1.66 -5.99 0.07
C ILE A 587 1.78 -4.76 -0.83
N ALA A 588 2.37 -4.91 -2.03
CA ALA A 588 2.49 -3.81 -2.98
C ALA A 588 1.11 -3.27 -3.39
N GLY A 589 0.13 -4.14 -3.62
CA GLY A 589 -1.25 -3.74 -3.93
C GLY A 589 -1.94 -3.02 -2.77
N TYR A 590 -1.68 -3.42 -1.52
CA TYR A 590 -2.16 -2.67 -0.36
C TYR A 590 -1.45 -1.31 -0.20
N ILE A 591 -0.15 -1.22 -0.50
CA ILE A 591 0.57 0.06 -0.58
C ILE A 591 -0.02 0.95 -1.69
N ASP A 592 -0.40 0.37 -2.84
CA ASP A 592 -1.05 1.11 -3.91
C ASP A 592 -2.42 1.65 -3.48
N PHE A 593 -3.17 0.86 -2.71
CA PHE A 593 -4.42 1.30 -2.12
C PHE A 593 -4.20 2.48 -1.15
N LEU A 594 -3.25 2.38 -0.22
CA LEU A 594 -2.87 3.47 0.69
C LEU A 594 -2.44 4.74 -0.06
N ARG A 595 -1.67 4.58 -1.13
CA ARG A 595 -1.30 5.67 -2.05
C ARG A 595 -2.53 6.32 -2.66
N SER A 596 -3.51 5.52 -3.09
CA SER A 596 -4.72 6.00 -3.77
C SER A 596 -5.67 6.81 -2.88
N ILE A 597 -5.64 6.58 -1.57
CA ILE A 597 -6.39 7.34 -0.56
C ILE A 597 -5.55 8.45 0.08
N GLU A 598 -4.38 8.76 -0.49
CA GLU A 598 -3.41 9.76 0.00
C GLU A 598 -2.88 9.54 1.43
N LYS A 599 -2.93 8.29 1.93
CA LYS A 599 -2.41 7.93 3.26
C LYS A 599 -0.94 7.50 3.19
N PHE A 600 -0.13 8.41 2.65
CA PHE A 600 1.31 8.22 2.44
C PHE A 600 2.06 7.90 3.74
N GLU A 601 1.64 8.46 4.87
CA GLU A 601 2.31 8.30 6.17
C GLU A 601 2.36 6.84 6.63
N LEU A 602 1.42 6.00 6.19
CA LEU A 602 1.30 4.59 6.56
C LEU A 602 2.20 3.67 5.70
N ILE A 603 2.60 4.12 4.52
CA ILE A 603 3.30 3.32 3.51
C ILE A 603 4.66 2.78 4.01
N PRO A 604 5.53 3.58 4.67
CA PRO A 604 6.84 3.09 5.12
C PRO A 604 6.77 1.86 6.02
N THR A 605 5.75 1.76 6.89
CA THR A 605 5.54 0.58 7.76
C THR A 605 5.39 -0.69 6.93
N TYR A 606 4.46 -0.69 5.97
CA TYR A 606 4.18 -1.86 5.15
C TYR A 606 5.33 -2.16 4.18
N ALA A 607 6.03 -1.14 3.70
CA ALA A 607 7.21 -1.33 2.87
C ALA A 607 8.29 -2.16 3.59
N THR A 608 8.49 -1.99 4.90
CA THR A 608 9.52 -2.78 5.63
C THR A 608 9.34 -4.30 5.57
N PHE A 609 8.14 -4.78 5.20
CA PHE A 609 7.86 -6.21 5.06
C PHE A 609 8.14 -6.77 3.66
N LEU A 610 8.45 -5.93 2.67
CA LEU A 610 8.97 -6.34 1.37
C LEU A 610 10.48 -6.65 1.45
N PRO A 611 11.06 -7.45 0.54
CA PRO A 611 12.51 -7.54 0.38
C PRO A 611 13.14 -6.20 -0.04
N THR A 612 14.41 -5.96 0.31
CA THR A 612 15.11 -4.68 0.06
C THR A 612 14.98 -4.17 -1.38
N GLU A 613 15.27 -5.02 -2.38
CA GLU A 613 15.14 -4.64 -3.80
C GLU A 613 13.71 -4.20 -4.14
N ARG A 614 12.72 -4.91 -3.61
CA ARG A 614 11.29 -4.63 -3.84
C ARG A 614 10.81 -3.39 -3.09
N GLN A 615 11.38 -3.11 -1.91
CA GLN A 615 11.13 -1.87 -1.17
C GLN A 615 11.52 -0.66 -2.01
N GLU A 616 12.72 -0.71 -2.60
CA GLU A 616 13.29 0.39 -3.39
C GLU A 616 12.47 0.65 -4.65
N GLU A 617 12.01 -0.39 -5.33
CA GLU A 617 11.14 -0.27 -6.50
C GLU A 617 9.78 0.34 -6.16
N VAL A 618 9.08 -0.23 -5.17
CA VAL A 618 7.72 0.18 -4.79
C VAL A 618 7.72 1.61 -4.27
N LEU A 619 8.62 1.93 -3.32
CA LEU A 619 8.73 3.30 -2.80
C LEU A 619 9.18 4.27 -3.88
N GLY A 620 10.12 3.88 -4.75
CA GLY A 620 10.58 4.70 -5.85
C GLY A 620 9.44 5.19 -6.73
N ILE A 621 8.46 4.33 -7.02
CA ILE A 621 7.26 4.67 -7.80
C ILE A 621 6.29 5.55 -7.00
N VAL A 622 6.02 5.21 -5.73
CA VAL A 622 5.09 5.95 -4.85
C VAL A 622 5.52 7.42 -4.73
N LEU A 623 6.82 7.69 -4.55
CA LEU A 623 7.33 9.04 -4.33
C LEU A 623 7.21 9.95 -5.57
N VAL A 624 7.10 9.41 -6.78
CA VAL A 624 7.04 10.19 -8.04
C VAL A 624 5.81 11.11 -8.09
N GLU A 625 4.71 10.69 -7.50
CA GLU A 625 3.45 11.42 -7.57
C GLU A 625 3.33 12.53 -6.52
N MET A 626 4.13 12.49 -5.45
CA MET A 626 4.06 13.45 -4.36
C MET A 626 4.44 14.88 -4.81
N LYS A 627 3.46 15.79 -4.84
CA LYS A 627 3.63 17.18 -5.30
C LYS A 627 4.01 18.16 -4.18
N ASP A 628 3.54 17.90 -2.96
CA ASP A 628 3.68 18.81 -1.81
C ASP A 628 5.01 18.61 -1.09
N GLU A 629 5.81 19.68 -1.02
CA GLU A 629 7.12 19.70 -0.39
C GLU A 629 7.12 19.31 1.10
N ALA A 630 6.11 19.71 1.87
CA ALA A 630 6.04 19.37 3.29
C ALA A 630 5.88 17.86 3.46
N LYS A 631 4.99 17.25 2.66
CA LYS A 631 4.77 15.80 2.64
C LYS A 631 6.02 15.03 2.17
N GLN A 632 6.82 15.60 1.25
CA GLN A 632 8.06 14.97 0.79
C GLN A 632 9.09 14.84 1.92
N LEU A 633 9.31 15.92 2.68
CA LEU A 633 10.24 15.92 3.81
C LEU A 633 9.79 14.97 4.91
N GLN A 634 8.50 15.02 5.26
CA GLN A 634 7.90 14.12 6.24
C GLN A 634 8.03 12.64 5.83
N MET A 635 7.78 12.33 4.54
CA MET A 635 7.97 10.98 4.02
C MET A 635 9.43 10.52 4.11
N ALA A 636 10.39 11.41 3.82
CA ALA A 636 11.81 11.09 3.98
C ALA A 636 12.18 10.78 5.44
N GLU A 637 11.62 11.53 6.39
CA GLU A 637 11.78 11.26 7.82
C GLU A 637 11.18 9.91 8.22
N LEU A 638 9.98 9.58 7.74
CA LEU A 638 9.33 8.29 8.01
C LEU A 638 10.09 7.11 7.40
N ILE A 639 10.59 7.23 6.17
CA ILE A 639 11.43 6.21 5.51
C ILE A 639 12.72 5.99 6.31
N GLY A 640 13.38 7.06 6.73
CA GLY A 640 14.58 6.99 7.57
C GLY A 640 14.31 6.36 8.93
N ALA A 641 13.22 6.73 9.59
CA ALA A 641 12.81 6.15 10.87
C ALA A 641 12.38 4.67 10.73
N ALA A 642 11.89 4.24 9.57
CA ALA A 642 11.58 2.85 9.27
C ALA A 642 12.83 1.96 9.12
N GLY A 643 13.99 2.59 8.91
CA GLY A 643 15.29 1.95 8.69
C GLY A 643 15.53 1.59 7.22
N ILE A 644 14.87 2.27 6.28
CA ILE A 644 15.01 2.04 4.84
C ILE A 644 15.97 3.08 4.24
N GLU A 645 16.90 2.64 3.39
CA GLU A 645 17.86 3.55 2.75
C GLU A 645 17.20 4.34 1.62
N ILE A 646 17.27 5.67 1.68
CA ILE A 646 16.57 6.55 0.75
C ILE A 646 17.27 6.73 -0.60
N ASP A 647 18.59 6.55 -0.67
CA ASP A 647 19.37 6.87 -1.88
C ASP A 647 18.99 5.99 -3.09
N LEU A 648 18.81 4.69 -2.86
CA LEU A 648 18.39 3.76 -3.90
C LEU A 648 16.92 3.98 -4.30
N ILE A 649 16.07 4.37 -3.34
CA ILE A 649 14.67 4.76 -3.61
C ILE A 649 14.64 5.97 -4.56
N LEU A 650 15.39 7.03 -4.26
CA LEU A 650 15.47 8.21 -5.11
C LEU A 650 16.03 7.88 -6.50
N SER A 651 16.97 6.92 -6.56
CA SER A 651 17.51 6.44 -7.84
C SER A 651 16.44 5.78 -8.70
N ASN A 652 15.68 4.83 -8.11
CA ASN A 652 14.57 4.19 -8.80
C ASN A 652 13.45 5.18 -9.16
N GLN A 653 13.22 6.20 -8.33
CA GLN A 653 12.23 7.25 -8.57
C GLN A 653 12.51 8.05 -9.85
N TYR A 654 13.73 8.60 -10.00
CA TYR A 654 14.04 9.39 -11.20
C TYR A 654 14.15 8.51 -12.45
N ILE A 655 14.64 7.26 -12.32
CA ILE A 655 14.69 6.30 -13.42
C ILE A 655 13.27 5.96 -13.89
N HIS A 656 12.34 5.72 -12.97
CA HIS A 656 10.93 5.50 -13.30
C HIS A 656 10.32 6.72 -14.00
N ALA A 657 10.55 7.93 -13.49
CA ALA A 657 10.09 9.16 -14.13
C ALA A 657 10.67 9.34 -15.56
N ALA A 658 11.93 8.98 -15.78
CA ALA A 658 12.56 9.01 -17.09
C ALA A 658 11.96 7.98 -18.07
N ARG A 659 11.67 6.76 -17.60
CA ARG A 659 10.99 5.73 -18.41
C ARG A 659 9.59 6.18 -18.83
N MET A 660 8.84 6.82 -17.93
CA MET A 660 7.51 7.38 -18.24
C MET A 660 7.58 8.48 -19.31
N LEU A 661 8.71 9.17 -19.44
CA LEU A 661 8.97 10.16 -20.49
C LEU A 661 9.36 9.52 -21.84
N GLY A 662 9.53 8.20 -21.89
CA GLY A 662 10.00 7.46 -23.06
C GLY A 662 11.52 7.53 -23.26
N ILE A 663 12.29 7.93 -22.24
CA ILE A 663 13.75 7.91 -22.30
C ILE A 663 14.21 6.48 -22.04
N ASN A 664 14.82 5.85 -23.04
CA ASN A 664 15.46 4.56 -22.88
C ASN A 664 16.80 4.73 -22.14
N LEU A 665 17.10 3.84 -21.20
CA LEU A 665 18.32 3.94 -20.39
C LEU A 665 19.57 3.50 -21.17
N GLU A 666 19.40 2.60 -22.14
CA GLU A 666 20.49 1.96 -22.88
C GLU A 666 20.74 2.60 -24.25
N ASP A 667 19.69 2.94 -25.00
CA ASP A 667 19.80 3.49 -26.37
C ASP A 667 19.09 4.85 -26.49
N VAL A 668 19.86 5.95 -26.56
CA VAL A 668 19.29 7.30 -26.76
C VAL A 668 19.70 7.89 -28.09
N GLU A 669 18.68 8.11 -28.94
CA GLU A 669 18.85 8.83 -30.19
C GLU A 669 19.07 10.33 -29.92
N CYS A 670 20.30 10.78 -30.16
CA CYS A 670 20.67 12.18 -29.98
C CYS A 670 20.20 13.05 -31.15
N ILE A 671 19.70 14.24 -30.83
CA ILE A 671 19.44 15.27 -31.84
C ILE A 671 20.74 15.67 -32.53
N LYS A 672 20.69 15.88 -33.84
CA LYS A 672 21.86 16.32 -34.62
C LYS A 672 22.10 17.83 -34.52
N ARG A 673 21.03 18.60 -34.26
CA ARG A 673 21.06 20.06 -34.21
C ARG A 673 19.91 20.59 -33.37
N PHE A 674 20.21 21.53 -32.48
CA PHE A 674 19.22 22.33 -31.78
C PHE A 674 19.10 23.71 -32.46
N PRO A 675 17.91 24.12 -32.95
CA PRO A 675 17.78 25.30 -33.81
C PRO A 675 17.79 26.63 -33.02
N ILE A 676 18.99 27.11 -32.65
CA ILE A 676 19.16 28.39 -31.93
C ILE A 676 19.21 29.58 -32.90
N VAL A 677 19.71 29.37 -34.13
CA VAL A 677 20.09 30.45 -35.07
C VAL A 677 19.20 30.47 -36.32
N GLU A 678 18.77 31.67 -36.71
CA GLU A 678 18.22 32.01 -38.02
C GLU A 678 19.27 32.77 -38.87
N ASN A 679 19.27 32.57 -40.19
CA ASN A 679 20.17 33.30 -41.08
C ASN A 679 19.73 34.76 -41.19
N SER A 680 20.66 35.69 -40.97
CA SER A 680 20.38 37.13 -41.04
C SER A 680 21.53 37.90 -41.67
N VAL A 681 21.21 38.94 -42.43
CA VAL A 681 22.18 39.78 -43.13
C VAL A 681 22.05 41.22 -42.61
N GLY A 682 23.17 41.93 -42.45
CA GLY A 682 23.16 43.33 -42.03
C GLY A 682 23.95 43.56 -40.75
N ARG A 683 23.25 43.89 -39.64
CA ARG A 683 23.85 44.20 -38.33
C ARG A 683 24.37 42.97 -37.59
N TRP A 684 23.82 41.79 -37.92
CA TRP A 684 24.24 40.51 -37.40
C TRP A 684 25.20 39.85 -38.39
N ALA A 685 26.28 39.27 -37.88
CA ALA A 685 27.31 38.61 -38.68
C ALA A 685 26.85 37.26 -39.27
N GLY A 686 25.81 37.26 -40.12
CA GLY A 686 25.29 36.08 -40.80
C GLY A 686 24.32 35.23 -39.97
N ALA A 687 24.43 35.30 -38.64
CA ALA A 687 23.67 34.51 -37.68
C ALA A 687 22.94 35.43 -36.70
N ARG A 688 21.63 35.27 -36.57
CA ARG A 688 20.80 35.92 -35.55
C ARG A 688 20.12 34.85 -34.70
N ILE A 689 19.84 35.15 -33.45
CA ILE A 689 19.09 34.24 -32.58
C ILE A 689 17.67 34.10 -33.15
N SER A 690 17.20 32.87 -33.33
CA SER A 690 15.93 32.58 -33.99
C SER A 690 14.76 33.19 -33.25
N SER A 691 13.83 33.81 -33.98
CA SER A 691 12.56 34.31 -33.43
C SER A 691 11.61 33.18 -32.96
N THR A 692 11.79 31.96 -33.46
CA THR A 692 11.02 30.78 -33.03
C THR A 692 11.52 30.17 -31.73
N PHE A 693 12.71 30.58 -31.28
CA PHE A 693 13.31 30.10 -30.03
C PHE A 693 12.69 30.85 -28.85
N THR A 694 11.63 30.27 -28.29
CA THR A 694 10.92 30.80 -27.11
C THR A 694 11.00 29.80 -25.96
N LEU A 695 11.22 30.31 -24.75
CA LEU A 695 11.26 29.48 -23.55
C LEU A 695 9.82 29.23 -23.06
N PRO A 696 9.36 27.97 -22.97
CA PRO A 696 8.04 27.67 -22.45
C PRO A 696 7.89 28.17 -21.01
N SER A 697 6.74 28.79 -20.69
CA SER A 697 6.42 29.19 -19.32
C SER A 697 5.91 28.05 -18.45
N LYS A 698 5.41 26.96 -19.06
CA LYS A 698 4.94 25.75 -18.39
C LYS A 698 5.52 24.51 -19.08
N LEU A 699 5.93 23.54 -18.27
CA LEU A 699 6.40 22.24 -18.76
C LEU A 699 5.22 21.28 -18.98
N PRO A 700 5.34 20.34 -19.93
CA PRO A 700 4.49 19.15 -19.97
C PRO A 700 4.56 18.39 -18.64
N GLU A 701 3.46 17.74 -18.24
CA GLU A 701 3.37 17.05 -16.94
C GLU A 701 4.44 15.97 -16.77
N ASP A 702 4.80 15.26 -17.85
CA ASP A 702 5.82 14.21 -17.80
C ASP A 702 7.24 14.77 -17.59
N GLU A 703 7.55 15.93 -18.17
CA GLU A 703 8.82 16.63 -17.97
C GLU A 703 8.91 17.25 -16.57
N GLU A 704 7.79 17.81 -16.11
CA GLU A 704 7.64 18.34 -14.74
C GLU A 704 7.83 17.23 -13.69
N ARG A 705 7.36 16.01 -13.96
CA ARG A 705 7.51 14.85 -13.09
C ARG A 705 8.98 14.45 -12.90
N LEU A 706 9.76 14.43 -13.98
CA LEU A 706 11.21 14.16 -13.90
C LEU A 706 11.96 15.30 -13.20
N ALA A 707 11.61 16.56 -13.47
CA ALA A 707 12.25 17.69 -12.79
C ALA A 707 12.02 17.62 -11.28
N ARG A 708 10.79 17.32 -10.86
CA ARG A 708 10.40 17.18 -9.45
C ARG A 708 11.02 15.98 -8.76
N SER A 709 11.22 14.84 -9.44
CA SER A 709 11.91 13.69 -8.82
C SER A 709 13.37 14.01 -8.50
N LEU A 710 14.03 14.83 -9.32
CA LEU A 710 15.40 15.28 -9.05
C LEU A 710 15.48 16.28 -7.86
N GLU A 711 14.43 17.05 -7.60
CA GLU A 711 14.40 17.99 -6.47
C GLU A 711 14.57 17.30 -5.11
N TRP A 712 14.18 16.02 -4.99
CA TRP A 712 14.38 15.23 -3.78
C TRP A 712 15.86 15.14 -3.40
N PHE A 713 16.75 14.98 -4.39
CA PHE A 713 18.20 14.95 -4.15
C PHE A 713 18.72 16.28 -3.61
N PHE A 714 18.06 17.41 -3.84
CA PHE A 714 18.44 18.68 -3.22
C PHE A 714 17.95 18.79 -1.78
N LYS A 715 16.70 18.38 -1.53
CA LYS A 715 16.00 18.56 -0.25
C LYS A 715 16.45 17.57 0.84
N ILE A 716 16.78 16.34 0.45
CA ILE A 716 17.06 15.25 1.39
C ILE A 716 18.56 15.02 1.52
N PRO A 717 19.07 14.69 2.72
CA PRO A 717 20.45 14.22 2.88
C PRO A 717 20.62 12.94 2.05
N SER A 718 21.38 13.03 0.96
CA SER A 718 21.68 11.95 0.04
C SER A 718 23.16 12.03 -0.32
N TYR A 719 23.78 10.90 -0.65
CA TYR A 719 25.20 10.86 -0.98
C TYR A 719 25.53 11.68 -2.23
N TRP A 720 26.76 12.21 -2.24
CA TRP A 720 27.27 13.09 -3.30
C TRP A 720 27.26 12.42 -4.67
N ASP A 721 27.76 11.19 -4.73
CA ASP A 721 27.84 10.38 -5.94
C ASP A 721 26.45 10.10 -6.55
N ALA A 722 25.50 9.60 -5.77
CA ALA A 722 24.14 9.33 -6.23
C ALA A 722 23.45 10.60 -6.75
N THR A 723 23.62 11.72 -6.05
CA THR A 723 23.07 13.02 -6.43
C THR A 723 23.60 13.49 -7.79
N PHE A 724 24.93 13.53 -7.96
CA PHE A 724 25.54 14.04 -9.19
C PHE A 724 25.42 13.06 -10.36
N LEU A 725 25.35 11.75 -10.10
CA LEU A 725 25.02 10.76 -11.11
C LEU A 725 23.61 10.97 -11.65
N ALA A 726 22.60 11.06 -10.77
CA ALA A 726 21.21 11.29 -11.17
C ALA A 726 21.05 12.59 -11.97
N MET A 727 21.65 13.69 -11.47
CA MET A 727 21.60 14.99 -12.14
C MET A 727 22.29 14.98 -13.50
N THR A 728 23.49 14.39 -13.60
CA THR A 728 24.23 14.31 -14.86
C THR A 728 23.48 13.45 -15.87
N PHE A 729 23.00 12.28 -15.44
CA PHE A 729 22.23 11.37 -16.27
C PHE A 729 20.99 12.07 -16.84
N SER A 730 20.14 12.67 -15.99
CA SER A 730 18.92 13.30 -16.45
C SER A 730 19.16 14.51 -17.35
N LEU A 731 20.12 15.39 -17.02
CA LEU A 731 20.47 16.54 -17.87
C LEU A 731 21.02 16.08 -19.22
N ARG A 732 21.87 15.05 -19.24
CA ARG A 732 22.41 14.45 -20.46
C ARG A 732 21.26 13.94 -21.33
N GLN A 733 20.35 13.14 -20.79
CA GLN A 733 19.25 12.56 -21.56
C GLN A 733 18.27 13.61 -22.10
N LEU A 734 17.94 14.63 -21.31
CA LEU A 734 17.07 15.72 -21.74
C LEU A 734 17.71 16.54 -22.88
N LEU A 735 19.01 16.80 -22.81
CA LEU A 735 19.73 17.52 -23.87
C LEU A 735 19.91 16.67 -25.13
N CYS A 736 20.23 15.38 -25.00
CA CYS A 736 20.31 14.44 -26.13
C CYS A 736 18.98 14.36 -26.89
N THR A 737 17.85 14.34 -26.18
CA THR A 737 16.51 14.25 -26.80
C THR A 737 15.94 15.60 -27.26
N GLY A 738 16.64 16.71 -27.01
CA GLY A 738 16.19 18.06 -27.40
C GLY A 738 15.15 18.69 -26.48
N ARG A 739 14.86 18.10 -25.32
CA ARG A 739 13.92 18.60 -24.29
C ARG A 739 14.56 19.69 -23.43
N PHE A 740 14.99 20.76 -24.08
CA PHE A 740 15.76 21.84 -23.46
C PHE A 740 15.03 22.53 -22.30
N ALA A 741 13.70 22.75 -22.43
CA ALA A 741 12.91 23.44 -21.40
C ALA A 741 12.97 22.71 -20.05
N ALA A 742 12.88 21.37 -20.06
CA ALA A 742 13.00 20.54 -18.88
C ALA A 742 14.42 20.62 -18.28
N ALA A 743 15.47 20.53 -19.11
CA ALA A 743 16.86 20.66 -18.66
C ALA A 743 17.14 22.02 -18.00
N LEU A 744 16.58 23.09 -18.57
CA LEU A 744 16.67 24.43 -18.01
C LEU A 744 15.92 24.55 -16.68
N ALA A 745 14.72 23.96 -16.57
CA ALA A 745 13.96 23.97 -15.33
C ALA A 745 14.71 23.25 -14.20
N VAL A 746 15.26 22.07 -14.47
CA VAL A 746 16.13 21.34 -13.51
C VAL A 746 17.30 22.21 -13.07
N THR A 747 17.99 22.85 -14.03
CA THR A 747 19.12 23.73 -13.75
C THR A 747 18.75 24.93 -12.86
N LYS A 748 17.57 25.53 -13.07
CA LYS A 748 17.09 26.67 -12.29
C LYS A 748 16.62 26.30 -10.89
N ARG A 749 15.94 25.16 -10.76
CA ARG A 749 15.40 24.68 -9.49
C ARG A 749 16.47 24.06 -8.60
N ILE A 750 17.49 23.47 -9.21
CA ILE A 750 18.61 22.82 -8.52
C ILE A 750 19.94 23.39 -9.05
N PRO A 751 20.29 24.63 -8.70
CA PRO A 751 21.54 25.23 -9.16
C PRO A 751 22.74 24.50 -8.56
N PHE A 752 23.72 24.16 -9.40
CA PHE A 752 24.94 23.45 -8.99
C PHE A 752 25.60 24.09 -7.76
N LYS A 753 25.74 25.43 -7.75
CA LYS A 753 26.39 26.16 -6.66
C LYS A 753 25.70 25.94 -5.30
N GLN A 754 24.37 25.87 -5.30
CA GLN A 754 23.61 25.63 -4.07
C GLN A 754 23.69 24.15 -3.68
N LEU A 755 23.55 23.24 -4.64
CA LEU A 755 23.65 21.79 -4.43
C LEU A 755 25.04 21.38 -3.89
N SER A 756 26.10 21.89 -4.50
CA SER A 756 27.50 21.72 -4.09
C SER A 756 27.76 22.18 -2.65
N LYS A 757 27.19 23.33 -2.25
CA LYS A 757 27.27 23.82 -0.86
C LYS A 757 26.51 22.93 0.11
N ALA A 758 25.27 22.55 -0.23
CA ALA A 758 24.43 21.70 0.62
C ALA A 758 25.03 20.30 0.85
N LYS A 759 25.67 19.71 -0.17
CA LYS A 759 26.15 18.32 -0.15
C LYS A 759 27.61 18.14 0.27
N SER A 760 28.38 19.22 0.34
CA SER A 760 29.82 19.14 0.67
C SER A 760 30.10 18.94 2.17
N ALA A 761 29.15 19.30 3.05
CA ALA A 761 29.36 19.27 4.50
C ALA A 761 29.73 17.88 5.07
N PRO A 762 29.11 16.75 4.69
CA PRO A 762 29.48 15.42 5.20
C PRO A 762 30.90 14.99 4.83
N TYR A 763 31.42 15.47 3.70
CA TYR A 763 32.73 15.05 3.16
C TYR A 763 33.87 15.97 3.60
N LEU A 764 33.61 17.28 3.65
CA LEU A 764 34.61 18.31 3.93
C LEU A 764 34.48 18.91 5.34
N GLY A 765 33.43 18.58 6.08
CA GLY A 765 33.12 19.15 7.40
C GLY A 765 32.63 20.60 7.37
N ARG A 766 32.44 21.18 6.17
CA ARG A 766 31.93 22.54 5.94
C ARG A 766 31.17 22.61 4.62
N GLU A 767 30.20 23.52 4.55
CA GLU A 767 29.49 23.86 3.32
C GLU A 767 30.39 24.74 2.44
N MET A 768 30.72 24.26 1.25
CA MET A 768 31.59 24.94 0.31
C MET A 768 31.19 24.60 -1.11
N ASP A 769 31.23 25.59 -2.00
CA ASP A 769 31.19 25.27 -3.42
C ASP A 769 32.59 24.81 -3.86
N ILE A 770 32.68 23.54 -4.27
CA ILE A 770 33.97 22.90 -4.59
C ILE A 770 34.70 23.56 -5.76
N PHE A 771 34.00 24.25 -6.67
CA PHE A 771 34.59 24.94 -7.82
C PHE A 771 34.83 26.44 -7.57
N GLU A 772 34.43 26.98 -6.41
CA GLU A 772 34.71 28.37 -6.03
C GLU A 772 36.20 28.46 -5.64
N GLU A 773 36.99 29.24 -6.40
CA GLU A 773 38.42 29.46 -6.10
C GLU A 773 38.55 30.14 -4.73
N THR A 774 39.06 29.39 -3.74
CA THR A 774 39.66 30.02 -2.57
C THR A 774 40.94 30.68 -3.05
N ALA A 775 40.91 32.00 -3.22
CA ALA A 775 42.06 32.77 -3.68
C ALA A 775 43.32 32.31 -2.94
N PRO A 776 44.38 31.87 -3.66
CA PRO A 776 45.63 31.54 -3.00
C PRO A 776 46.15 32.79 -2.29
N ALA A 777 46.40 32.69 -1.00
CA ALA A 777 46.86 33.78 -0.14
C ALA A 777 48.30 34.25 -0.47
N GLU A 778 48.83 33.99 -1.67
CA GLU A 778 50.24 34.22 -1.99
C GLU A 778 50.53 35.48 -2.83
N ASP A 779 49.53 36.18 -3.37
CA ASP A 779 49.80 37.31 -4.29
C ASP A 779 49.61 38.72 -3.72
N THR A 780 49.52 38.89 -2.39
CA THR A 780 49.50 40.22 -1.75
C THR A 780 50.87 40.70 -1.23
N LEU A 781 51.96 40.00 -1.53
CA LEU A 781 53.32 40.47 -1.23
C LEU A 781 53.90 41.31 -2.38
N ARG A 782 53.23 42.39 -2.76
CA ARG A 782 53.89 43.57 -3.34
C ARG A 782 52.98 44.78 -3.23
N ARG A 783 53.45 45.75 -2.43
CA ARG A 783 53.02 47.15 -2.34
C ARG A 783 51.96 47.45 -1.28
N SER A 784 52.41 47.70 -0.05
CA SER A 784 52.06 48.95 0.65
C SER A 784 52.92 49.14 1.89
N THR A 785 53.68 50.23 1.90
CA THR A 785 54.36 50.76 3.08
C THR A 785 53.40 51.66 3.87
N ARG A 786 53.38 51.42 5.19
CA ARG A 786 52.90 52.27 6.30
C ARG A 786 51.39 52.35 6.61
N HIS A 787 51.17 52.11 7.91
CA HIS A 787 50.09 52.54 8.79
C HIS A 787 48.74 51.79 8.76
N GLY A 788 48.63 50.79 9.64
CA GLY A 788 48.00 51.07 10.93
C GLY A 788 46.47 50.97 11.02
N SER A 789 45.88 49.87 10.55
CA SER A 789 44.61 49.35 11.08
C SER A 789 44.44 47.90 10.65
N ARG A 790 44.26 47.02 11.63
CA ARG A 790 44.26 45.55 11.54
C ARG A 790 42.91 45.05 11.02
N PRO A 791 42.81 44.43 9.84
CA PRO A 791 41.68 43.56 9.51
C PRO A 791 42.00 42.16 10.03
N THR A 792 41.07 41.57 10.77
CA THR A 792 41.06 40.14 11.11
C THR A 792 40.91 39.33 9.81
N THR A 793 42.01 38.79 9.29
CA THR A 793 42.01 37.75 8.27
C THR A 793 41.55 36.43 8.89
N PRO A 794 40.65 35.64 8.25
CA PRO A 794 40.45 34.25 8.62
C PRO A 794 41.68 33.47 8.17
N SER A 795 42.50 33.02 9.11
CA SER A 795 43.57 32.06 8.86
C SER A 795 42.95 30.69 8.59
N GLY A 796 42.69 30.35 7.34
CA GLY A 796 42.45 28.96 6.94
C GLY A 796 43.78 28.22 6.83
N GLU A 797 43.96 27.17 7.61
CA GLU A 797 45.07 26.22 7.40
C GLU A 797 45.02 25.65 5.97
N PRO A 798 46.17 25.39 5.31
CA PRO A 798 46.18 24.80 3.98
C PRO A 798 45.51 23.42 4.02
N PRO A 799 44.69 23.07 3.01
CA PRO A 799 43.91 21.84 3.03
C PRO A 799 44.82 20.62 3.19
N SER A 800 44.43 19.72 4.08
CA SER A 800 45.18 18.50 4.38
C SER A 800 45.34 17.63 3.12
N LYS A 801 46.34 16.72 3.08
CA LYS A 801 46.50 15.79 1.93
C LYS A 801 45.22 15.01 1.64
N ARG A 802 44.48 14.63 2.68
CA ARG A 802 43.18 13.94 2.59
C ARG A 802 42.10 14.86 2.00
N GLU A 803 42.02 16.11 2.45
CA GLU A 803 41.07 17.10 1.94
C GLU A 803 41.32 17.42 0.46
N ARG A 804 42.59 17.54 0.04
CA ARG A 804 42.93 17.74 -1.39
C ARG A 804 42.52 16.55 -2.26
N PHE A 805 42.71 15.33 -1.77
CA PHE A 805 42.26 14.13 -2.46
C PHE A 805 40.73 14.10 -2.60
N LEU A 806 40.01 14.35 -1.50
CA LEU A 806 38.55 14.43 -1.50
C LEU A 806 38.04 15.53 -2.43
N LEU A 807 38.59 16.74 -2.37
CA LEU A 807 38.24 17.83 -3.28
C LEU A 807 38.46 17.45 -4.75
N ARG A 808 39.55 16.75 -5.07
CA ARG A 808 39.81 16.29 -6.44
C ARG A 808 38.77 15.26 -6.91
N MET A 809 38.41 14.33 -6.03
CA MET A 809 37.39 13.31 -6.30
C MET A 809 36.01 13.94 -6.49
N LEU A 810 35.57 14.80 -5.56
CA LEU A 810 34.27 15.48 -5.64
C LEU A 810 34.17 16.37 -6.90
N LYS A 811 35.27 17.05 -7.29
CA LYS A 811 35.36 17.79 -8.55
C LYS A 811 35.19 16.88 -9.75
N ALA A 812 35.87 15.74 -9.81
CA ALA A 812 35.75 14.81 -10.93
C ALA A 812 34.30 14.33 -11.11
N GLN A 813 33.66 13.87 -10.02
CA GLN A 813 32.30 13.31 -10.02
C GLN A 813 31.19 14.30 -10.39
N SER A 814 31.42 15.61 -10.24
CA SER A 814 30.38 16.64 -10.38
C SER A 814 30.62 17.61 -11.53
N ARG A 815 31.80 17.54 -12.18
CA ARG A 815 32.21 18.43 -13.26
C ARG A 815 31.25 18.41 -14.44
N THR A 816 30.85 17.21 -14.89
CA THR A 816 29.93 17.02 -16.02
C THR A 816 28.57 17.67 -15.73
N CYS A 817 28.03 17.50 -14.52
CA CYS A 817 26.80 18.17 -14.10
C CYS A 817 26.92 19.70 -14.20
N LEU A 818 28.02 20.28 -13.68
CA LEU A 818 28.27 21.72 -13.77
C LEU A 818 28.31 22.20 -15.23
N GLU A 819 29.05 21.51 -16.09
CA GLU A 819 29.23 21.87 -17.49
C GLU A 819 27.89 21.79 -18.28
N LEU A 820 27.05 20.78 -18.01
CA LEU A 820 25.71 20.67 -18.59
C LEU A 820 24.78 21.81 -18.12
N GLN A 821 24.84 22.19 -16.84
CA GLN A 821 24.08 23.34 -16.33
C GLN A 821 24.56 24.66 -16.94
N GLN A 822 25.87 24.85 -17.09
CA GLN A 822 26.46 26.03 -17.75
C GLN A 822 25.98 26.15 -19.21
N LEU A 823 25.94 25.04 -19.95
CA LEU A 823 25.35 24.98 -21.29
C LEU A 823 23.89 25.47 -21.30
N CYS A 824 23.08 25.00 -20.35
CA CYS A 824 21.67 25.41 -20.23
C CYS A 824 21.53 26.92 -19.95
N LEU A 825 22.32 27.43 -19.00
CA LEU A 825 22.30 28.86 -18.61
C LEU A 825 22.76 29.78 -19.74
N ALA A 826 23.74 29.35 -20.54
CA ALA A 826 24.21 30.13 -21.69
C ALA A 826 23.17 30.21 -22.81
N ILE A 827 22.50 29.10 -23.11
CA ILE A 827 21.40 29.08 -24.07
C ILE A 827 20.22 29.93 -23.59
N GLU A 828 19.92 29.94 -22.28
CA GLU A 828 18.94 30.86 -21.71
C GLU A 828 19.37 32.33 -21.86
N ALA A 829 20.64 32.66 -21.63
CA ALA A 829 21.15 34.01 -21.81
C ALA A 829 21.00 34.49 -23.26
N LEU A 830 21.19 33.59 -24.25
CA LEU A 830 20.91 33.87 -25.65
C LEU A 830 19.41 34.14 -25.90
N ALA A 831 18.51 33.38 -25.27
CA ALA A 831 17.06 33.63 -25.36
C ALA A 831 16.70 35.03 -24.80
N LYS A 832 17.24 35.39 -23.63
CA LYS A 832 17.03 36.71 -23.01
C LYS A 832 17.57 37.84 -23.87
N TRP A 833 18.73 37.63 -24.51
CA TRP A 833 19.27 38.59 -25.47
C TRP A 833 18.31 38.78 -26.66
N ARG A 834 17.68 37.71 -27.15
CA ARG A 834 16.69 37.82 -28.23
C ARG A 834 15.46 38.62 -27.81
N GLU A 835 14.92 38.37 -26.62
CA GLU A 835 13.82 39.18 -26.05
C GLU A 835 14.22 40.66 -25.94
N PHE A 836 15.47 40.94 -25.54
CA PHE A 836 16.01 42.29 -25.50
C PHE A 836 16.12 42.91 -26.91
N GLU A 837 16.56 42.17 -27.92
CA GLU A 837 16.55 42.64 -29.32
C GLU A 837 15.14 42.99 -29.81
N ASP A 838 14.14 42.17 -29.47
CA ASP A 838 12.74 42.42 -29.87
C ASP A 838 12.15 43.64 -29.13
N GLN A 839 12.56 43.91 -27.89
CA GLN A 839 12.25 45.17 -27.20
C GLN A 839 12.86 46.38 -27.91
N ILE A 840 14.09 46.26 -28.43
CA ILE A 840 14.76 47.34 -29.16
C ILE A 840 13.99 47.69 -30.44
N ALA A 841 13.44 46.70 -31.14
CA ALA A 841 12.65 46.93 -32.36
C ALA A 841 11.38 47.77 -32.12
N GLN A 842 10.92 47.89 -30.87
CA GLN A 842 9.72 48.66 -30.49
C GLN A 842 10.04 50.10 -30.02
N LEU A 843 11.31 50.43 -29.83
CA LEU A 843 11.74 51.76 -29.37
C LEU A 843 11.81 52.77 -30.52
N LYS A 844 11.64 54.07 -30.20
CA LYS A 844 11.83 55.16 -31.17
C LYS A 844 13.32 55.43 -31.39
N GLU A 845 13.70 55.92 -32.57
CA GLU A 845 15.10 56.23 -32.90
C GLU A 845 15.79 57.20 -31.93
N GLU A 846 15.03 58.11 -31.32
CA GLU A 846 15.53 59.07 -30.33
C GLU A 846 16.07 58.36 -29.07
N ASP A 847 15.37 57.32 -28.60
CA ASP A 847 15.69 56.56 -27.39
C ASP A 847 16.90 55.62 -27.58
N LEU A 848 17.25 55.27 -28.82
CA LEU A 848 18.39 54.41 -29.17
C LEU A 848 19.74 55.15 -29.08
N THR A 849 19.73 56.48 -29.05
CA THR A 849 20.94 57.30 -29.02
C THR A 849 21.38 57.71 -27.61
N THR A 850 20.52 57.47 -26.62
CA THR A 850 20.74 57.83 -25.21
C THR A 850 21.90 57.06 -24.57
N LYS A 851 22.64 57.72 -23.67
CA LYS A 851 23.74 57.09 -22.91
C LYS A 851 23.24 55.93 -22.04
N ASP A 852 22.06 56.07 -21.45
CA ASP A 852 21.46 55.03 -20.61
C ASP A 852 21.12 53.76 -21.40
N PHE A 853 20.68 53.91 -22.65
CA PHE A 853 20.44 52.78 -23.55
C PHE A 853 21.74 52.04 -23.90
N ARG A 854 22.81 52.77 -24.24
CA ARG A 854 24.12 52.15 -24.51
C ARG A 854 24.67 51.40 -23.30
N ARG A 855 24.49 51.95 -22.09
CA ARG A 855 24.84 51.27 -20.85
C ARG A 855 24.04 49.98 -20.68
N ARG A 856 22.72 50.01 -20.92
CA ARG A 856 21.86 48.82 -20.86
C ARG A 856 22.29 47.74 -21.85
N VAL A 857 22.60 48.09 -23.09
CA VAL A 857 23.14 47.13 -24.10
C VAL A 857 24.45 46.51 -23.62
N GLN A 858 25.32 47.31 -22.98
CA GLN A 858 26.59 46.81 -22.45
C GLN A 858 26.38 45.87 -21.25
N GLU A 859 25.50 46.20 -20.31
CA GLU A 859 25.16 45.37 -19.13
C GLU A 859 24.57 44.01 -19.55
N GLU A 860 23.64 44.00 -20.51
CA GLU A 860 23.05 42.77 -21.04
C GLU A 860 24.09 41.93 -21.81
N LEU A 861 24.99 42.57 -22.57
CA LEU A 861 26.04 41.87 -23.30
C LEU A 861 27.10 41.29 -22.34
N GLU A 862 27.44 42.01 -21.28
CA GLU A 862 28.34 41.50 -20.24
C GLU A 862 27.73 40.28 -19.54
N THR A 863 26.43 40.31 -19.23
CA THR A 863 25.69 39.17 -18.69
C THR A 863 25.73 37.97 -19.63
N LEU A 864 25.50 38.18 -20.93
CA LEU A 864 25.62 37.14 -21.95
C LEU A 864 27.06 36.62 -22.08
N SER A 865 28.06 37.50 -22.10
CA SER A 865 29.47 37.13 -22.15
C SER A 865 29.87 36.25 -20.97
N THR A 866 29.45 36.58 -19.75
CA THR A 866 29.73 35.77 -18.54
C THR A 866 29.10 34.39 -18.63
N ALA A 867 27.88 34.28 -19.17
CA ALA A 867 27.22 32.99 -19.35
C ALA A 867 27.85 32.14 -20.47
N MET A 868 28.34 32.77 -21.54
CA MET A 868 28.97 32.09 -22.68
C MET A 868 30.42 31.67 -22.42
N GLU A 869 31.14 32.36 -21.54
CA GLU A 869 32.57 32.12 -21.27
C GLU A 869 32.92 30.64 -21.01
N PRO A 870 32.17 29.87 -20.18
CA PRO A 870 32.49 28.45 -19.92
C PRO A 870 32.41 27.56 -21.17
N LEU A 871 31.62 27.92 -22.18
CA LEU A 871 31.48 27.14 -23.42
C LEU A 871 32.61 27.40 -24.42
N LEU A 872 33.45 28.40 -24.18
CA LEU A 872 34.57 28.77 -25.06
C LEU A 872 35.87 28.02 -24.71
N HIS A 873 35.82 27.15 -23.70
CA HIS A 873 36.92 26.34 -23.20
C HIS A 873 36.55 24.84 -23.29
N ASP A 874 37.39 23.97 -22.72
CA ASP A 874 37.18 22.52 -22.63
C ASP A 874 35.87 22.14 -21.89
N LEU A 875 34.78 22.01 -22.65
CA LEU A 875 33.44 21.65 -22.17
C LEU A 875 33.10 20.19 -22.53
N LEU A 876 32.65 19.40 -21.56
CA LEU A 876 32.25 17.98 -21.69
C LEU A 876 33.35 17.07 -22.25
N THR A 877 34.63 17.38 -22.00
CA THR A 877 35.78 16.62 -22.50
C THR A 877 36.34 15.61 -21.50
N HIS A 878 36.07 15.81 -20.21
CA HIS A 878 36.54 14.95 -19.13
C HIS A 878 35.43 13.99 -18.68
N ILE A 879 35.37 12.85 -19.34
CA ILE A 879 34.32 11.84 -19.13
C ILE A 879 34.99 10.61 -18.51
N GLU A 880 34.42 10.11 -17.41
CA GLU A 880 34.95 8.95 -16.69
C GLU A 880 34.61 7.63 -17.38
N ASP A 881 33.45 7.55 -18.05
CA ASP A 881 32.96 6.37 -18.75
C ASP A 881 33.16 6.49 -20.27
N GLU A 882 33.96 5.59 -20.85
CA GLU A 882 34.24 5.55 -22.29
C GLU A 882 32.98 5.32 -23.14
N SER A 883 31.98 4.62 -22.60
CA SER A 883 30.73 4.33 -23.31
C SER A 883 29.85 5.58 -23.52
N GLU A 884 30.00 6.60 -22.66
CA GLU A 884 29.21 7.82 -22.75
C GLU A 884 29.84 8.89 -23.67
N VAL A 885 31.09 8.70 -24.12
CA VAL A 885 31.87 9.72 -24.85
C VAL A 885 31.15 10.22 -26.10
N GLU A 886 30.48 9.31 -26.82
CA GLU A 886 29.72 9.63 -28.04
C GLU A 886 28.49 10.50 -27.76
N LEU A 887 27.82 10.30 -26.62
CA LEU A 887 26.64 11.06 -26.23
C LEU A 887 27.01 12.52 -25.95
N TYR A 888 28.08 12.75 -25.19
CA TYR A 888 28.56 14.12 -24.92
C TYR A 888 29.12 14.79 -26.18
N ALA A 889 29.76 14.03 -27.08
CA ALA A 889 30.17 14.54 -28.39
C ALA A 889 28.95 14.98 -29.24
N SER A 890 27.86 14.21 -29.19
CA SER A 890 26.60 14.54 -29.86
C SER A 890 25.96 15.81 -29.28
N ILE A 891 25.97 15.98 -27.95
CA ILE A 891 25.53 17.24 -27.31
C ILE A 891 26.38 18.42 -27.79
N ARG A 892 27.72 18.28 -27.83
CA ARG A 892 28.59 19.33 -28.37
C ARG A 892 28.24 19.68 -29.81
N GLN A 893 28.05 18.67 -30.66
CA GLN A 893 27.70 18.85 -32.08
C GLN A 893 26.34 19.56 -32.24
N ALA A 894 25.36 19.23 -31.41
CA ALA A 894 23.99 19.73 -31.55
C ALA A 894 23.82 21.18 -31.07
N TYR A 895 24.52 21.59 -30.01
CA TYR A 895 24.29 22.88 -29.33
C TYR A 895 25.41 23.91 -29.52
N LEU A 896 26.70 23.52 -29.48
CA LEU A 896 27.81 24.48 -29.45
C LEU A 896 27.94 25.32 -30.74
N PRO A 897 27.88 24.73 -31.96
CA PRO A 897 28.05 25.51 -33.18
C PRO A 897 27.03 26.64 -33.31
N ASP A 898 25.75 26.34 -33.08
CA ASP A 898 24.68 27.32 -33.16
C ASP A 898 24.75 28.34 -32.00
N ALA A 899 25.11 27.94 -30.79
CA ALA A 899 25.28 28.86 -29.65
C ALA A 899 26.42 29.87 -29.87
N ILE A 900 27.55 29.44 -30.42
CA ILE A 900 28.70 30.31 -30.69
C ILE A 900 28.41 31.26 -31.85
N LEU A 901 27.74 30.80 -32.90
CA LEU A 901 27.29 31.65 -34.01
C LEU A 901 26.27 32.70 -33.53
N ALA A 902 25.33 32.31 -32.68
CA ALA A 902 24.38 33.20 -32.02
C ALA A 902 25.10 34.27 -31.18
N TYR A 903 26.08 33.87 -30.37
CA TYR A 903 26.87 34.78 -29.55
C TYR A 903 27.66 35.79 -30.39
N ASN A 904 28.28 35.34 -31.49
CA ASN A 904 28.97 36.25 -32.41
C ASN A 904 27.98 37.24 -33.08
N GLY A 905 26.79 36.77 -33.42
CA GLY A 905 25.67 37.61 -33.85
C GLY A 905 25.30 38.70 -32.84
N ALA A 906 25.19 38.33 -31.55
CA ALA A 906 24.90 39.27 -30.47
C ALA A 906 26.01 40.31 -30.26
N ILE A 907 27.29 39.90 -30.29
CA ILE A 907 28.43 40.82 -30.20
C ILE A 907 28.40 41.84 -31.34
N THR A 908 28.15 41.36 -32.57
CA THR A 908 28.15 42.22 -33.76
C THR A 908 26.99 43.22 -33.75
N PHE A 909 25.80 42.79 -33.28
CA PHE A 909 24.67 43.67 -33.05
C PHE A 909 24.94 44.72 -31.97
N ALA A 910 25.52 44.33 -30.83
CA ALA A 910 25.79 45.23 -29.72
C ALA A 910 26.81 46.34 -30.10
N ALA A 911 27.81 45.99 -30.91
CA ALA A 911 28.86 46.93 -31.30
C ALA A 911 28.38 48.10 -32.17
N ASP A 912 27.23 47.98 -32.83
CA ASP A 912 26.59 49.12 -33.52
C ASP A 912 26.22 50.24 -32.54
N PHE A 913 26.01 49.93 -31.25
CA PHE A 913 25.63 50.88 -30.20
C PHE A 913 26.76 51.22 -29.22
N THR A 914 27.56 50.23 -28.83
CA THR A 914 28.63 50.37 -27.82
C THR A 914 29.97 50.78 -28.43
N GLY A 915 30.20 50.50 -29.71
CA GLY A 915 31.40 50.89 -30.46
C GLY A 915 32.40 49.75 -30.72
N PRO A 916 33.54 50.07 -31.37
CA PRO A 916 34.46 49.08 -31.94
C PRO A 916 35.21 48.25 -30.90
N GLU A 917 35.30 48.70 -29.65
CA GLU A 917 35.93 47.91 -28.57
C GLU A 917 35.16 46.61 -28.28
N THR A 918 33.84 46.60 -28.49
CA THR A 918 33.01 45.39 -28.30
C THR A 918 33.32 44.31 -29.35
N MET A 919 33.71 44.70 -30.56
CA MET A 919 34.12 43.77 -31.62
C MET A 919 35.44 43.06 -31.33
N LEU A 920 36.26 43.54 -30.37
CA LEU A 920 37.46 42.80 -29.94
C LEU A 920 37.09 41.43 -29.35
N LYS A 921 35.90 41.29 -28.75
CA LYS A 921 35.39 39.99 -28.27
C LYS A 921 35.16 39.00 -29.42
N SER A 922 34.67 39.48 -30.58
CA SER A 922 34.50 38.64 -31.79
C SER A 922 35.85 38.20 -32.37
N LEU A 923 36.87 39.06 -32.34
CA LEU A 923 38.25 38.69 -32.72
C LEU A 923 38.92 37.77 -31.69
N ALA A 924 38.57 37.87 -30.41
CA ALA A 924 39.06 36.93 -29.40
C ALA A 924 38.49 35.52 -29.64
N LEU A 925 37.22 35.41 -30.07
CA LEU A 925 36.60 34.13 -30.45
C LEU A 925 37.38 33.41 -31.56
N THR A 926 37.93 34.14 -32.55
CA THR A 926 38.73 33.51 -33.61
C THR A 926 40.01 32.88 -33.08
N ASN A 927 40.66 33.54 -32.11
CA ASN A 927 41.88 33.03 -31.50
C ASN A 927 41.58 31.85 -30.58
N LEU A 928 40.47 31.91 -29.82
CA LEU A 928 40.03 30.84 -28.92
C LEU A 928 39.64 29.57 -29.69
N LEU A 929 38.96 29.70 -30.82
CA LEU A 929 38.59 28.55 -31.67
C LEU A 929 39.81 27.96 -32.40
N ALA A 930 40.82 28.77 -32.69
CA ALA A 930 42.06 28.31 -33.35
C ALA A 930 43.10 27.75 -32.37
N ALA A 931 42.89 27.85 -31.06
CA ALA A 931 43.82 27.36 -30.05
C ALA A 931 43.83 25.81 -30.00
N GLU A 932 45.04 25.22 -29.90
CA GLU A 932 45.20 23.76 -29.80
C GLU A 932 44.51 23.17 -28.56
N GLU A 933 44.47 23.93 -27.47
CA GLU A 933 43.80 23.57 -26.21
C GLU A 933 42.28 23.40 -26.40
N ASN A 934 41.68 24.05 -27.41
CA ASN A 934 40.24 24.02 -27.68
C ASN A 934 39.88 23.18 -28.92
N ALA A 935 40.72 22.21 -29.31
CA ALA A 935 40.53 21.42 -30.53
C ALA A 935 39.14 20.75 -30.64
N GLN A 936 38.52 20.40 -29.51
CA GLN A 936 37.19 19.78 -29.45
C GLN A 936 36.06 20.71 -29.91
N LEU A 937 36.19 22.02 -29.71
CA LEU A 937 35.24 23.02 -30.22
C LEU A 937 35.27 23.06 -31.75
N THR A 938 36.47 23.09 -32.33
CA THR A 938 36.67 23.05 -33.79
C THR A 938 36.15 21.74 -34.38
N ASN A 939 36.39 20.61 -33.71
CA ASN A 939 35.81 19.32 -34.11
C ASN A 939 34.29 19.32 -34.08
N ALA A 940 33.65 19.98 -33.09
CA ALA A 940 32.19 20.09 -33.04
C ALA A 940 31.63 20.82 -34.28
N PHE A 941 32.27 21.90 -34.74
CA PHE A 941 31.90 22.59 -35.98
C PHE A 941 32.10 21.75 -37.24
N LEU A 942 33.19 20.96 -37.29
CA LEU A 942 33.47 20.05 -38.41
C LEU A 942 32.43 18.92 -38.48
N SER A 943 32.18 18.24 -37.35
CA SER A 943 31.19 17.16 -37.25
C SER A 943 29.77 17.66 -37.52
N ALA A 944 29.43 18.88 -37.11
CA ALA A 944 28.14 19.50 -37.43
C ALA A 944 28.04 20.01 -38.88
N GLY A 945 29.13 20.03 -39.65
CA GLY A 945 29.17 20.57 -41.00
C GLY A 945 28.99 22.10 -41.06
N ARG A 946 29.25 22.83 -39.97
CA ARG A 946 28.99 24.27 -39.81
C ARG A 946 30.25 25.15 -39.97
N MET A 947 31.39 24.56 -40.35
CA MET A 947 32.67 25.29 -40.46
C MET A 947 32.60 26.43 -41.49
N THR A 948 31.87 26.25 -42.58
CA THR A 948 31.65 27.29 -43.60
C THR A 948 30.91 28.50 -43.04
N ASP A 949 29.97 28.25 -42.14
CA ASP A 949 29.13 29.29 -41.54
C ASP A 949 29.91 30.07 -40.49
N LEU A 950 30.77 29.40 -39.74
CA LEU A 950 31.71 30.05 -38.83
C LEU A 950 32.66 30.98 -39.58
N VAL A 951 33.32 30.49 -40.63
CA VAL A 951 34.26 31.31 -41.44
C VAL A 951 33.52 32.51 -42.06
N SER A 952 32.31 32.29 -42.58
CA SER A 952 31.48 33.35 -43.14
C SER A 952 31.06 34.38 -42.09
N SER A 953 30.66 33.93 -40.90
CA SER A 953 30.28 34.80 -39.79
C SER A 953 31.47 35.64 -39.31
N LEU A 954 32.66 35.07 -39.20
CA LEU A 954 33.87 35.79 -38.82
C LEU A 954 34.31 36.81 -39.88
N ALA A 955 34.21 36.44 -41.16
CA ALA A 955 34.46 37.35 -42.27
C ALA A 955 33.50 38.56 -42.22
N LEU A 956 32.20 38.31 -42.01
CA LEU A 956 31.20 39.37 -41.84
C LEU A 956 31.49 40.24 -40.61
N SER A 957 31.93 39.65 -39.50
CA SER A 957 32.30 40.38 -38.28
C SER A 957 33.47 41.35 -38.54
N SER A 958 34.48 40.91 -39.31
CA SER A 958 35.60 41.77 -39.72
C SER A 958 35.16 42.93 -40.62
N GLN A 959 34.20 42.70 -41.53
CA GLN A 959 33.61 43.76 -42.35
C GLN A 959 32.80 44.75 -41.52
N GLN A 960 32.05 44.28 -40.52
CA GLN A 960 31.30 45.15 -39.62
C GLN A 960 32.21 45.99 -38.74
N LEU A 961 33.33 45.46 -38.24
CA LEU A 961 34.33 46.24 -37.51
C LEU A 961 34.84 47.44 -38.34
N LEU A 962 35.09 47.24 -39.64
CA LEU A 962 35.47 48.33 -40.55
C LEU A 962 34.34 49.37 -40.70
N ARG A 963 33.09 48.92 -40.84
CA ARG A 963 31.92 49.80 -40.95
C ARG A 963 31.67 50.62 -39.69
N VAL A 964 31.74 50.01 -38.51
CA VAL A 964 31.59 50.69 -37.21
C VAL A 964 32.69 51.74 -37.03
N ASN A 965 33.94 51.41 -37.35
CA ASN A 965 35.06 52.36 -37.30
C ASN A 965 34.88 53.54 -38.27
N GLN A 966 34.38 53.28 -39.49
CA GLN A 966 34.10 54.34 -40.47
C GLN A 966 32.96 55.26 -40.01
N ARG A 967 31.86 54.70 -39.48
CA ARG A 967 30.74 55.48 -38.92
C ARG A 967 31.17 56.35 -37.75
N MET A 968 31.99 55.82 -36.84
CA MET A 968 32.53 56.61 -35.72
C MET A 968 33.43 57.74 -36.21
N ALA A 969 34.31 57.48 -37.19
CA ALA A 969 35.15 58.53 -37.78
C ALA A 969 34.31 59.63 -38.47
N MET A 970 33.24 59.25 -39.18
CA MET A 970 32.32 60.20 -39.81
C MET A 970 31.50 61.00 -38.79
N ALA A 971 31.04 60.37 -37.71
CA ALA A 971 30.32 61.03 -36.62
C ALA A 971 31.22 62.00 -35.85
N GLU A 972 32.48 61.63 -35.58
CA GLU A 972 33.49 62.53 -35.02
C GLU A 972 33.76 63.72 -35.94
N ASP A 973 33.92 63.50 -37.25
CA ASP A 973 34.11 64.57 -38.23
C ASP A 973 32.88 65.47 -38.37
N MET A 974 31.64 64.94 -38.26
CA MET A 974 30.41 65.74 -38.23
C MET A 974 30.29 66.56 -36.94
N LEU A 975 30.56 65.98 -35.78
CA LEU A 975 30.56 66.70 -34.49
C LEU A 975 31.66 67.76 -34.44
N GLU A 976 32.82 67.52 -35.06
CA GLU A 976 33.89 68.51 -35.21
C GLU A 976 33.44 69.64 -36.14
N LYS A 977 32.75 69.34 -37.26
CA LYS A 977 32.15 70.34 -38.15
C LYS A 977 31.05 71.16 -37.48
N GLU A 978 30.17 70.53 -36.69
CA GLU A 978 29.13 71.23 -35.91
C GLU A 978 29.73 72.07 -34.79
N ARG A 979 30.78 71.60 -34.09
CA ARG A 979 31.51 72.42 -33.10
C ARG A 979 32.14 73.66 -33.73
N VAL A 980 32.74 73.49 -34.91
CA VAL A 980 33.31 74.60 -35.69
C VAL A 980 32.19 75.55 -36.17
N ALA A 981 31.05 75.03 -36.61
CA ALA A 981 29.88 75.83 -36.99
C ALA A 981 29.23 76.58 -35.80
N GLN A 982 29.30 76.01 -34.58
CA GLN A 982 28.88 76.66 -33.33
C GLN A 982 29.94 77.62 -32.76
N GLY A 983 31.00 77.94 -33.50
CA GLY A 983 32.04 78.91 -33.11
C GLY A 983 33.00 78.44 -32.00
N LYS A 984 33.01 77.15 -31.67
CA LYS A 984 33.93 76.57 -30.67
C LYS A 984 35.22 76.15 -31.35
N THR A 985 36.38 76.43 -30.73
CA THR A 985 37.69 76.04 -31.28
C THR A 985 37.79 74.52 -31.48
N PRO A 986 38.37 74.07 -32.60
CA PRO A 986 38.57 72.64 -32.89
C PRO A 986 39.44 71.99 -31.81
N ARG A 987 39.19 70.72 -31.50
CA ARG A 987 40.00 69.97 -30.53
C ARG A 987 41.40 69.79 -31.12
N ILE A 988 42.42 70.32 -30.44
CA ILE A 988 43.83 70.11 -30.79
C ILE A 988 44.12 68.61 -30.71
N ARG A 989 44.28 67.94 -31.86
CA ARG A 989 44.79 66.57 -31.96
C ARG A 989 46.21 66.53 -31.39
N ARG A 990 46.37 66.11 -30.12
CA ARG A 990 47.69 65.70 -29.60
C ARG A 990 48.14 64.47 -30.41
N LYS A 991 49.08 64.68 -31.33
CA LYS A 991 49.88 63.61 -31.96
C LYS A 991 50.61 62.86 -30.83
N LYS A 992 50.06 61.73 -30.37
CA LYS A 992 50.91 60.66 -29.82
C LYS A 992 51.63 60.00 -30.98
N SER A 993 52.93 59.86 -30.79
CA SER A 993 53.97 59.47 -31.73
C SER A 993 53.67 58.24 -32.59
N GLY A 994 54.08 58.30 -33.87
CA GLY A 994 54.78 57.15 -34.44
C GLY A 994 54.12 56.30 -35.53
N LEU A 995 53.02 56.69 -36.18
CA LEU A 995 52.65 56.06 -37.46
C LEU A 995 52.07 57.10 -38.43
N LYS A 996 52.64 57.15 -39.63
CA LYS A 996 52.17 58.00 -40.74
C LYS A 996 50.70 57.70 -41.02
N LYS A 997 49.80 58.64 -40.71
CA LYS A 997 48.45 58.69 -41.27
C LYS A 997 48.56 58.88 -42.79
N ARG A 998 48.56 57.78 -43.55
CA ARG A 998 47.99 57.81 -44.90
C ARG A 998 46.48 57.93 -44.71
N GLY A 999 45.89 59.00 -45.23
CA GLY A 999 44.45 59.10 -45.34
C GLY A 999 43.94 57.89 -46.13
N TRP A 1000 43.08 57.09 -45.51
CA TRP A 1000 42.29 56.09 -46.21
C TRP A 1000 41.27 56.88 -47.06
N MET A 1001 41.55 57.03 -48.35
CA MET A 1001 40.51 57.39 -49.32
C MET A 1001 39.63 56.15 -49.51
N GLY A 1002 38.31 56.35 -49.49
CA GLY A 1002 37.30 55.29 -49.44
C GLY A 1002 37.14 54.47 -50.73
N GLU A 1003 38.22 53.89 -51.25
CA GLU A 1003 38.20 53.10 -52.50
C GLU A 1003 38.17 51.58 -52.31
N SER A 1004 38.21 51.05 -51.08
CA SER A 1004 38.40 49.60 -50.86
C SER A 1004 37.10 48.77 -50.69
N LEU A 1005 35.93 49.41 -50.58
CA LEU A 1005 34.63 48.70 -50.56
C LEU A 1005 33.97 48.63 -51.96
N ASP A 1006 34.33 49.52 -52.89
CA ASP A 1006 33.78 49.52 -54.25
C ASP A 1006 34.23 48.31 -55.09
N ILE A 1007 35.23 47.54 -54.63
CA ILE A 1007 35.73 46.34 -55.31
C ILE A 1007 34.89 45.09 -54.96
N TRP A 1008 34.01 45.15 -53.96
CA TRP A 1008 33.26 44.00 -53.43
C TRP A 1008 31.74 44.16 -53.47
N ASP A 1009 31.20 45.07 -54.29
CA ASP A 1009 29.76 45.23 -54.52
C ASP A 1009 29.31 44.53 -55.82
N PRO A 1010 28.68 43.33 -55.76
CA PRO A 1010 28.22 42.62 -56.95
C PRO A 1010 27.02 43.28 -57.64
N ASN A 1011 26.40 44.33 -57.07
CA ASN A 1011 25.26 45.03 -57.68
C ASN A 1011 25.65 46.24 -58.54
N LYS A 1012 26.95 46.50 -58.72
CA LYS A 1012 27.44 47.63 -59.54
C LYS A 1012 27.96 47.26 -60.94
N ALA A 1013 27.95 45.98 -61.32
CA ALA A 1013 28.34 45.55 -62.66
C ALA A 1013 27.11 45.12 -63.48
N SER A 1014 26.56 46.06 -64.25
CA SER A 1014 25.84 45.78 -65.50
C SER A 1014 26.84 45.61 -66.64
#